data_AF-A0A7J6CQK5-F1
#
_entry.id   AF-A0A7J6CQK5-F1
#
_cell.length_a   1.000
_cell.length_b   1.000
_cell.length_c   1.000
_cell.angle_alpha   90.00
_cell.angle_beta   90.00
_cell.angle_gamma   90.00
#
_symmetry.space_group_name_H-M   'P 1'
#
loop_
_entity.id
_entity.type
_entity.pdbx_description
1 polymer ?
#
loop_
_entity_poly.entity_id
_entity_poly.type
_entity_poly.pdbx_seq_one_letter_code
_entity_poly.pdbx_strand_id
1 'polypeptide(L)'
;MVMKSSVEEEEGGWGLGIPEKMRNNANWVDVTKEFKGACKELKLGELLHDKLFGLFEAMSAIEMMDPKMDAGMIGNQVNRKVLNFEQAVKDEAIRVKDLSIPELIGIMDTCFCCLITWLEGHSLAQTVFTCLYVHNPDLIQDPALKAFALGILKICDIAREKVNKAAVFEEEDFQAMTYGFKMANNVTDLRVTGMLKDVEDELQRKVKSTRSRQGEQRDPEVELDHQQCLALFSRVKFTRLLLSALISFTKKETSAVSEAQKLMTQAADLLPAIHSTIQYGIQSQNDTTKGDHPIMMGFEPLVNQRLLPPTFPRYAKIIKREEMVNYFSKLIERIKTVCEVINITNLHSILDFFCEFSEQSPCVLSRSLLQTTFLIDNKKVFGTHLMQDMIKDALRYFVSPPVLSPKCSLNNNHQAKDYIDSFVTHCTRPFCSLIQIHGHNRARQRDKLGHILEEFATLQDETRSVSEAQKLMTQAADLLPAIHSTIQYGIQSQNDTTKGDHPIMMGFEPLVNQRLLPPTFPRYAKIIKREEMVNYFSKLIERIKTVCEVINITNLHSILDFFCEFSEQSPCVLSRSLLQTTFLIDNKKVFGTHLMQDMIKDALRYFVSPPVLSPKCSLNNNHQAKDYIDSFVTHCTRPFCSLIQIHGHNRARQRDKLGHILEEFATLQDEAEKVDAALHGLLMKLEPQRQHLACLGTWILYHNLRIMIQYLLSGFELELYSMHEYYYIYWYLSEFLYAWLMSTLSRADSSQMAEERILEEQLKVRSSKKSKKKKKARPLSKEITMSQAYQNMCAGMYKTMIALDMDRKVRKPQFELDSEQVRYEHRFAPFNSVVTPPPVHYIQFKEMSDLKKYNPPPRSADLYMAASKHFQQAKLILENVTSPDAEVNRILKVAKPNIVVMKLLAGGHKKETKALPEFDFSAHKYFPIVKII
;
A
#
# COMPACT_ATOMS: atom_id res chain seq x y z
N MET A 1 43.71 22.77 -12.63
CA MET A 1 44.04 24.00 -13.36
C MET A 1 42.76 24.82 -13.44
N VAL A 2 42.55 25.70 -12.46
CA VAL A 2 41.31 26.47 -12.28
C VAL A 2 41.62 27.89 -12.77
N MET A 3 41.04 28.29 -13.90
CA MET A 3 41.10 29.67 -14.37
C MET A 3 40.26 30.53 -13.43
N LYS A 4 40.93 31.41 -12.67
CA LYS A 4 40.32 32.59 -12.05
C LYS A 4 40.09 33.63 -13.14
N SER A 5 38.83 33.94 -13.46
CA SER A 5 38.48 35.18 -14.14
C SER A 5 38.20 36.23 -13.06
N SER A 6 39.14 37.15 -12.89
CA SER A 6 38.97 38.41 -12.19
C SER A 6 37.95 39.26 -12.94
N VAL A 7 36.79 39.51 -12.33
CA VAL A 7 35.86 40.54 -12.78
C VAL A 7 36.27 41.81 -12.06
N GLU A 8 36.84 42.75 -12.83
CA GLU A 8 37.07 44.12 -12.41
C GLU A 8 35.74 44.82 -12.16
N GLU A 9 35.72 45.66 -11.13
CA GLU A 9 34.61 46.54 -10.77
C GLU A 9 34.37 47.56 -11.88
N GLU A 10 33.42 47.32 -12.77
CA GLU A 10 32.81 48.40 -13.55
C GLU A 10 31.67 49.02 -12.73
N GLU A 11 31.92 50.25 -12.27
CA GLU A 11 30.93 51.22 -11.78
C GLU A 11 29.94 51.60 -12.89
N GLY A 12 29.08 50.67 -13.28
CA GLY A 12 27.91 50.90 -14.11
C GLY A 12 26.66 50.66 -13.27
N GLY A 13 26.11 51.72 -12.68
CA GLY A 13 24.95 51.65 -11.80
C GLY A 13 23.76 50.95 -12.45
N TRP A 14 23.47 49.72 -12.00
CA TRP A 14 22.17 49.08 -12.20
C TRP A 14 21.15 49.87 -11.38
N GLY A 15 20.55 50.88 -11.99
CA GLY A 15 19.42 51.61 -11.43
C GLY A 15 18.26 50.64 -11.21
N LEU A 16 18.15 50.10 -10.00
CA LEU A 16 16.99 49.39 -9.49
C LEU A 16 15.84 50.38 -9.30
N GLY A 17 15.24 50.81 -10.40
CA GLY A 17 13.92 51.42 -10.36
C GLY A 17 12.90 50.37 -9.92
N ILE A 18 12.17 50.64 -8.84
CA ILE A 18 11.04 49.82 -8.38
C ILE A 18 10.08 49.61 -9.58
N PRO A 19 9.76 48.37 -9.97
CA PRO A 19 8.84 48.10 -11.08
C PRO A 19 7.50 48.80 -10.86
N GLU A 20 6.96 49.48 -11.89
CA GLU A 20 5.70 50.25 -11.81
C GLU A 20 4.52 49.47 -11.20
N LYS A 21 4.49 48.14 -11.34
CA LYS A 21 3.45 47.27 -10.76
C LYS A 21 3.48 47.13 -9.23
N MET A 22 4.58 47.48 -8.57
CA MET A 22 4.71 47.46 -7.11
C MET A 22 4.34 48.80 -6.44
N ARG A 23 3.94 49.83 -7.23
CA ARG A 23 3.51 51.15 -6.72
C ARG A 23 2.10 51.17 -6.10
N ASN A 24 1.37 50.04 -6.11
CA ASN A 24 0.04 49.99 -5.53
C ASN A 24 0.09 49.74 -4.01
N ASN A 25 -0.17 50.81 -3.24
CA ASN A 25 -0.58 50.87 -1.83
C ASN A 25 0.31 50.30 -0.72
N ALA A 26 1.56 49.93 -0.98
CA ALA A 26 2.52 49.56 0.08
C ALA A 26 3.74 50.50 0.09
N ASN A 27 4.04 51.10 1.26
CA ASN A 27 5.28 51.84 1.49
C ASN A 27 6.43 50.84 1.66
N TRP A 28 7.14 50.54 0.56
CA TRP A 28 8.30 49.66 0.60
C TRP A 28 9.51 50.37 1.23
N VAL A 29 10.18 49.68 2.15
CA VAL A 29 11.45 50.12 2.75
C VAL A 29 12.54 49.14 2.30
N ASP A 30 13.63 49.65 1.72
CA ASP A 30 14.78 48.83 1.35
C ASP A 30 15.56 48.41 2.60
N VAL A 31 15.41 47.15 3.00
CA VAL A 31 16.12 46.56 4.14
C VAL A 31 17.38 45.80 3.73
N THR A 32 17.86 45.91 2.48
CA THR A 32 18.98 45.09 1.98
C THR A 32 20.26 45.29 2.79
N LYS A 33 20.60 46.54 3.14
CA LYS A 33 21.78 46.86 3.95
C LYS A 33 21.63 46.37 5.38
N GLU A 34 20.46 46.58 5.97
CA GLU A 34 20.13 46.15 7.33
C GLU A 34 20.13 44.62 7.44
N PHE A 35 19.51 43.93 6.48
CA PHE A 35 19.47 42.47 6.38
C PHE A 35 20.87 41.88 6.16
N LYS A 36 21.67 42.41 5.21
CA LYS A 36 23.07 41.98 5.05
C LYS A 36 23.91 42.28 6.28
N GLY A 37 23.64 43.38 6.98
CA GLY A 37 24.24 43.72 8.27
C GLY A 37 23.93 42.65 9.32
N ALA A 38 22.65 42.34 9.53
CA ALA A 38 22.19 41.30 10.44
C ALA A 38 22.72 39.91 10.06
N CYS A 39 22.78 39.56 8.77
CA CYS A 39 23.36 38.28 8.34
C CYS A 39 24.86 38.15 8.67
N LYS A 40 25.60 39.26 8.78
CA LYS A 40 27.01 39.20 9.25
C LYS A 40 27.11 38.90 10.74
N GLU A 41 26.04 39.11 11.49
CA GLU A 41 25.97 38.71 12.90
C GLU A 41 25.81 37.20 13.04
N LEU A 42 25.30 36.51 12.00
CA LEU A 42 25.23 35.06 11.97
C LEU A 42 26.62 34.45 11.86
N LYS A 43 26.92 33.50 12.75
CA LYS A 43 28.17 32.74 12.74
C LYS A 43 28.05 31.57 11.79
N LEU A 44 29.21 31.03 11.39
CA LEU A 44 29.27 29.81 10.60
C LEU A 44 28.50 28.67 11.29
N GLY A 45 27.52 28.09 10.59
CA GLY A 45 26.64 27.04 11.12
C GLY A 45 25.32 27.52 11.70
N GLU A 46 25.09 28.84 11.79
CA GLU A 46 23.80 29.40 12.22
C GLU A 46 22.86 29.58 11.02
N LEU A 47 21.59 29.18 11.21
CA LEU A 47 20.51 29.35 10.25
C LEU A 47 19.33 30.02 10.96
N LEU A 48 18.89 31.16 10.45
CA LEU A 48 17.68 31.84 10.92
C LEU A 48 16.47 31.31 10.15
N HIS A 49 15.57 30.61 10.84
CA HIS A 49 14.31 30.11 10.28
C HIS A 49 13.20 30.13 11.35
N ASP A 50 11.95 29.97 10.92
CA ASP A 50 10.82 29.85 11.86
C ASP A 50 10.91 28.57 12.69
N LYS A 51 10.40 28.60 13.93
CA LYS A 51 10.44 27.48 14.87
C LYS A 51 9.72 26.23 14.36
N LEU A 52 8.74 26.37 13.46
CA LEU A 52 7.97 25.26 12.90
C LEU A 52 8.55 24.72 11.60
N PHE A 53 9.53 25.38 11.00
CA PHE A 53 10.12 24.97 9.72
C PHE A 53 11.16 23.85 9.91
N GLY A 54 10.95 22.71 9.25
CA GLY A 54 11.85 21.56 9.30
C GLY A 54 12.83 21.53 8.12
N LEU A 55 14.11 21.28 8.37
CA LEU A 55 15.13 21.20 7.31
C LEU A 55 14.90 20.10 6.26
N PHE A 56 14.08 19.09 6.57
CA PHE A 56 13.66 18.09 5.60
C PHE A 56 12.80 18.69 4.48
N GLU A 57 11.96 19.69 4.79
CA GLU A 57 11.13 20.39 3.81
C GLU A 57 12.00 21.16 2.81
N ALA A 58 13.15 21.67 3.26
CA ALA A 58 14.12 22.36 2.42
C ALA A 58 14.75 21.46 1.34
N MET A 59 14.68 20.14 1.46
CA MET A 59 15.16 19.22 0.41
C MET A 59 14.32 19.27 -0.88
N SER A 60 13.11 19.84 -0.82
CA SER A 60 12.24 20.08 -1.98
C SER A 60 12.35 21.49 -2.56
N ALA A 61 13.21 22.33 -1.99
CA ALA A 61 13.37 23.72 -2.40
C ALA A 61 14.01 23.83 -3.79
N ILE A 62 13.56 24.80 -4.58
CA ILE A 62 14.19 25.20 -5.83
C ILE A 62 15.35 26.14 -5.54
N GLU A 63 16.47 25.93 -6.22
CA GLU A 63 17.57 26.88 -6.29
C GLU A 63 17.34 27.87 -7.44
N MET A 64 17.10 29.14 -7.11
CA MET A 64 17.01 30.20 -8.12
C MET A 64 18.37 30.36 -8.82
N MET A 65 18.35 30.72 -10.10
CA MET A 65 19.53 30.86 -10.97
C MET A 65 20.24 29.54 -11.34
N ASP A 66 19.78 28.38 -10.88
CA ASP A 66 20.27 27.09 -11.38
C ASP A 66 19.55 26.71 -12.70
N PRO A 67 20.26 26.47 -13.83
CA PRO A 67 19.63 26.19 -15.12
C PRO A 67 18.79 24.91 -15.19
N LYS A 68 18.93 23.98 -14.24
CA LYS A 68 18.18 22.72 -14.16
C LYS A 68 17.01 22.81 -13.18
N MET A 69 17.11 23.66 -12.16
CA MET A 69 16.10 23.76 -11.09
C MET A 69 15.18 24.99 -11.24
N ASP A 70 15.66 26.08 -11.84
CA ASP A 70 14.90 27.32 -12.01
C ASP A 70 14.27 27.42 -13.41
N ALA A 71 12.94 27.29 -13.48
CA ALA A 71 12.19 27.51 -14.72
C ALA A 71 12.37 28.93 -15.28
N GLY A 72 12.57 29.95 -14.45
CA GLY A 72 12.79 31.34 -14.85
C GLY A 72 14.09 31.58 -15.61
N MET A 73 15.09 30.70 -15.44
CA MET A 73 16.38 30.82 -16.14
C MET A 73 16.27 30.61 -17.65
N ILE A 74 15.30 29.83 -18.12
CA ILE A 74 15.08 29.63 -19.57
C ILE A 74 14.34 30.82 -20.18
N GLY A 75 13.39 31.43 -19.45
CA GLY A 75 12.72 32.65 -19.89
C GLY A 75 13.68 33.82 -20.13
N ASN A 76 14.77 33.89 -19.36
CA ASN A 76 15.84 34.89 -19.51
C ASN A 76 16.90 34.51 -20.58
N GLN A 77 16.93 33.26 -21.05
CA GLN A 77 17.82 32.81 -22.11
C GLN A 77 17.27 33.03 -23.53
N VAL A 78 15.96 33.31 -23.64
CA VAL A 78 15.36 33.71 -24.92
C VAL A 78 15.51 35.23 -25.04
N ASN A 79 16.27 35.69 -26.03
CA ASN A 79 16.46 37.13 -26.34
C ASN A 79 15.19 37.80 -26.90
N ARG A 80 13.99 37.41 -26.44
CA ARG A 80 12.70 37.95 -26.89
C ARG A 80 11.76 38.16 -25.71
N LYS A 81 10.98 39.23 -25.75
CA LYS A 81 9.96 39.55 -24.74
C LYS A 81 8.76 38.61 -24.91
N VAL A 82 8.44 37.84 -23.86
CA VAL A 82 7.23 37.01 -23.79
C VAL A 82 6.02 37.93 -23.54
N LEU A 83 5.04 37.92 -24.46
CA LEU A 83 3.86 38.80 -24.40
C LEU A 83 2.61 38.00 -24.00
N ASN A 84 1.80 38.57 -23.11
CA ASN A 84 0.44 38.05 -22.87
C ASN A 84 -0.54 38.58 -23.95
N PHE A 85 -1.80 38.09 -23.96
CA PHE A 85 -2.77 38.46 -25.00
C PHE A 85 -2.94 40.00 -25.17
N GLU A 86 -3.22 40.73 -24.08
CA GLU A 86 -3.46 42.17 -24.14
C GLU A 86 -2.21 42.96 -24.60
N GLN A 87 -1.02 42.54 -24.13
CA GLN A 87 0.24 43.13 -24.55
C GLN A 87 0.54 42.83 -26.02
N ALA A 88 0.29 41.60 -26.47
CA ALA A 88 0.50 41.21 -27.85
C ALA A 88 -0.45 41.94 -28.81
N VAL A 89 -1.68 42.23 -28.39
CA VAL A 89 -2.61 43.08 -29.16
C VAL A 89 -2.13 44.54 -29.20
N LYS A 90 -1.67 45.07 -28.05
CA LYS A 90 -1.20 46.46 -27.95
C LYS A 90 0.10 46.69 -28.72
N ASP A 91 1.02 45.75 -28.67
CA ASP A 91 2.32 45.78 -29.37
C ASP A 91 2.15 45.36 -30.86
N GLU A 92 0.91 45.21 -31.35
CA GLU A 92 0.55 44.76 -32.71
C GLU A 92 1.17 43.43 -33.16
N ALA A 93 1.67 42.64 -32.20
CA ALA A 93 2.24 41.32 -32.43
C ALA A 93 1.19 40.26 -32.81
N ILE A 94 -0.07 40.45 -32.39
CA ILE A 94 -1.23 39.64 -32.81
C ILE A 94 -2.40 40.53 -33.21
N ARG A 95 -3.24 40.06 -34.13
CA ARG A 95 -4.41 40.80 -34.64
C ARG A 95 -5.71 40.17 -34.16
N VAL A 96 -6.68 41.01 -33.77
CA VAL A 96 -8.01 40.58 -33.30
C VAL A 96 -9.12 40.78 -34.31
N LYS A 97 -8.83 41.46 -35.42
CA LYS A 97 -9.71 41.77 -36.56
C LYS A 97 -8.91 41.68 -37.86
N ASP A 98 -9.63 41.61 -38.99
CA ASP A 98 -9.05 41.63 -40.34
C ASP A 98 -7.95 40.57 -40.54
N LEU A 99 -8.16 39.38 -39.97
CA LEU A 99 -7.29 38.22 -40.14
C LEU A 99 -7.53 37.61 -41.52
N SER A 100 -6.44 37.29 -42.22
CA SER A 100 -6.55 36.59 -43.50
C SER A 100 -6.95 35.13 -43.31
N ILE A 101 -7.56 34.53 -44.34
CA ILE A 101 -7.97 33.12 -44.28
C ILE A 101 -6.78 32.18 -43.97
N PRO A 102 -5.59 32.35 -44.59
CA PRO A 102 -4.40 31.56 -44.22
C PRO A 102 -4.01 31.66 -42.74
N GLU A 103 -4.17 32.84 -42.12
CA GLU A 103 -3.89 33.05 -40.70
C GLU A 103 -4.85 32.26 -39.81
N LEU A 104 -6.16 32.36 -40.12
CA LEU A 104 -7.19 31.61 -39.41
C LEU A 104 -6.94 30.10 -39.51
N ILE A 105 -6.64 29.58 -40.70
CA ILE A 105 -6.32 28.18 -40.92
C ILE A 105 -5.12 27.74 -40.07
N GLY A 106 -4.02 28.50 -40.10
CA GLY A 106 -2.82 28.17 -39.35
C GLY A 106 -3.01 28.19 -37.83
N ILE A 107 -3.80 29.14 -37.31
CA ILE A 107 -4.14 29.21 -35.88
C ILE A 107 -5.01 28.02 -35.47
N MET A 108 -6.03 27.68 -36.28
CA MET A 108 -6.94 26.56 -36.00
C MET A 108 -6.22 25.21 -35.99
N ASP A 109 -5.36 24.95 -36.99
CA ASP A 109 -4.59 23.71 -37.07
C ASP A 109 -3.63 23.55 -35.89
N THR A 110 -3.00 24.65 -35.47
CA THR A 110 -2.09 24.64 -34.31
C THR A 110 -2.85 24.42 -33.01
N CYS A 111 -4.06 24.98 -32.86
CA CYS A 111 -4.94 24.70 -31.73
C CYS A 111 -5.34 23.21 -31.67
N PHE A 112 -5.65 22.60 -32.82
CA PHE A 112 -5.93 21.16 -32.88
C PHE A 112 -4.73 20.30 -32.47
N CYS A 113 -3.53 20.63 -32.94
CA CYS A 113 -2.31 19.96 -32.49
C CYS A 113 -2.11 20.08 -30.97
N CYS A 114 -2.35 21.25 -30.40
CA CYS A 114 -2.28 21.47 -28.95
C CYS A 114 -3.33 20.65 -28.19
N LEU A 115 -4.57 20.60 -28.69
CA LEU A 115 -5.65 19.80 -28.12
C LEU A 115 -5.28 18.31 -28.09
N ILE A 116 -4.74 17.78 -29.19
CA ILE A 116 -4.29 16.39 -29.27
C ILE A 116 -3.15 16.13 -28.28
N THR A 117 -2.16 17.03 -28.23
CA THR A 117 -1.01 16.88 -27.34
C THR A 117 -1.42 16.87 -25.86
N TRP A 118 -2.45 17.64 -25.49
CA TRP A 118 -3.04 17.58 -24.16
C TRP A 118 -3.75 16.25 -23.87
N LEU A 119 -4.53 15.73 -24.84
CA LEU A 119 -5.19 14.43 -24.71
C LEU A 119 -4.22 13.25 -24.57
N GLU A 120 -2.96 13.43 -24.98
CA GLU A 120 -1.86 12.45 -24.83
C GLU A 120 -1.03 12.65 -23.54
N GLY A 121 -1.50 13.45 -22.58
CA GLY A 121 -0.96 13.48 -21.23
C GLY A 121 -0.21 14.76 -20.83
N HIS A 122 0.00 15.70 -21.75
CA HIS A 122 0.67 16.96 -21.43
C HIS A 122 -0.23 17.95 -20.68
N SER A 123 0.33 19.02 -20.10
CA SER A 123 -0.46 20.03 -19.38
C SER A 123 -1.20 20.99 -20.33
N LEU A 124 -2.39 21.46 -19.93
CA LEU A 124 -3.10 22.52 -20.66
C LEU A 124 -2.26 23.81 -20.75
N ALA A 125 -1.52 24.14 -19.70
CA ALA A 125 -0.65 25.31 -19.62
C ALA A 125 0.46 25.30 -20.71
N GLN A 126 0.98 24.12 -21.06
CA GLN A 126 2.05 23.96 -22.06
C GLN A 126 1.55 23.64 -23.47
N THR A 127 0.23 23.47 -23.64
CA THR A 127 -0.39 23.09 -24.92
C THR A 127 -1.43 24.12 -25.33
N VAL A 128 -2.72 23.87 -25.07
CA VAL A 128 -3.84 24.70 -25.52
C VAL A 128 -3.71 26.15 -25.04
N PHE A 129 -3.29 26.37 -23.79
CA PHE A 129 -3.12 27.72 -23.24
C PHE A 129 -1.83 28.42 -23.66
N THR A 130 -1.04 27.85 -24.56
CA THR A 130 -0.02 28.63 -25.28
C THR A 130 -0.66 29.52 -26.35
N CYS A 131 -1.87 29.19 -26.82
CA CYS A 131 -2.66 30.06 -27.69
C CYS A 131 -3.21 31.25 -26.90
N LEU A 132 -2.80 32.47 -27.27
CA LEU A 132 -3.23 33.69 -26.60
C LEU A 132 -4.72 33.99 -26.85
N TYR A 133 -5.26 33.61 -28.01
CA TYR A 133 -6.66 33.86 -28.37
C TYR A 133 -7.66 33.17 -27.44
N VAL A 134 -7.32 32.02 -26.85
CA VAL A 134 -8.23 31.31 -25.93
C VAL A 134 -8.22 31.89 -24.50
N HIS A 135 -7.29 32.79 -24.17
CA HIS A 135 -7.24 33.42 -22.84
C HIS A 135 -8.37 34.42 -22.64
N ASN A 136 -8.72 35.18 -23.69
CA ASN A 136 -9.81 36.15 -23.63
C ASN A 136 -10.58 36.24 -24.97
N PRO A 137 -11.46 35.26 -25.26
CA PRO A 137 -12.21 35.23 -26.52
C PRO A 137 -13.16 36.42 -26.73
N ASP A 138 -13.55 37.13 -25.67
CA ASP A 138 -14.50 38.24 -25.75
C ASP A 138 -13.95 39.42 -26.56
N LEU A 139 -12.62 39.63 -26.52
CA LEU A 139 -11.91 40.69 -27.22
C LEU A 139 -11.63 40.39 -28.70
N ILE A 140 -11.90 39.17 -29.16
CA ILE A 140 -11.77 38.78 -30.57
C ILE A 140 -12.93 39.40 -31.35
N GLN A 141 -12.61 40.11 -32.44
CA GLN A 141 -13.61 40.74 -33.32
C GLN A 141 -13.93 39.88 -34.54
N ASP A 142 -12.97 39.08 -35.02
CA ASP A 142 -13.21 38.11 -36.08
C ASP A 142 -14.23 37.04 -35.64
N PRO A 143 -15.40 36.92 -36.29
CA PRO A 143 -16.46 35.99 -35.87
C PRO A 143 -16.04 34.52 -35.91
N ALA A 144 -15.25 34.13 -36.91
CA ALA A 144 -14.84 32.75 -37.11
C ALA A 144 -13.84 32.31 -36.03
N LEU A 145 -12.83 33.13 -35.75
CA LEU A 145 -11.86 32.87 -34.69
C LEU A 145 -12.52 32.89 -33.31
N LYS A 146 -13.43 33.83 -33.05
CA LYS A 146 -14.15 33.90 -31.77
C LYS A 146 -14.99 32.64 -31.51
N ALA A 147 -15.79 32.22 -32.49
CA ALA A 147 -16.62 31.02 -32.38
C ALA A 147 -15.73 29.76 -32.20
N PHE A 148 -14.63 29.67 -32.94
CA PHE A 148 -13.67 28.57 -32.83
C PHE A 148 -12.98 28.52 -31.46
N ALA A 149 -12.48 29.64 -30.95
CA ALA A 149 -11.79 29.71 -29.65
C ALA A 149 -12.72 29.29 -28.50
N LEU A 150 -13.98 29.75 -28.50
CA LEU A 150 -15.00 29.31 -27.56
C LEU A 150 -15.30 27.80 -27.71
N GLY A 151 -15.35 27.30 -28.95
CA GLY A 151 -15.54 25.89 -29.25
C GLY A 151 -14.44 25.00 -28.67
N ILE A 152 -13.17 25.40 -28.83
CA ILE A 152 -12.01 24.68 -28.27
C ILE A 152 -12.07 24.63 -26.74
N LEU A 153 -12.36 25.76 -26.09
CA LEU A 153 -12.49 25.81 -24.62
C LEU A 153 -13.59 24.86 -24.12
N LYS A 154 -14.73 24.80 -24.80
CA LYS A 154 -15.83 23.88 -24.46
C LYS A 154 -15.48 22.42 -24.70
N ILE A 155 -14.78 22.11 -25.78
CA ILE A 155 -14.26 20.75 -26.03
C ILE A 155 -13.31 20.33 -24.90
N CYS A 156 -12.39 21.21 -24.48
CA CYS A 156 -11.50 20.94 -23.35
C CYS A 156 -12.27 20.72 -22.05
N ASP A 157 -13.28 21.52 -21.75
CA ASP A 157 -14.03 21.36 -20.49
C ASP A 157 -14.80 20.04 -20.44
N ILE A 158 -15.54 19.71 -21.50
CA ILE A 158 -16.31 18.46 -21.57
C ILE A 158 -15.37 17.25 -21.55
N ALA A 159 -14.27 17.27 -22.30
CA ALA A 159 -13.29 16.18 -22.29
C ALA A 159 -12.70 15.98 -20.88
N ARG A 160 -12.30 17.06 -20.20
CA ARG A 160 -11.79 17.03 -18.83
C ARG A 160 -12.83 16.48 -17.85
N GLU A 161 -14.08 16.93 -17.93
CA GLU A 161 -15.16 16.43 -17.08
C GLU A 161 -15.37 14.92 -17.27
N LYS A 162 -15.41 14.45 -18.53
CA LYS A 162 -15.58 13.03 -18.84
C LYS A 162 -14.43 12.17 -18.33
N VAL A 163 -13.19 12.62 -18.51
CA VAL A 163 -12.00 11.92 -18.03
C VAL A 163 -11.99 11.85 -16.50
N ASN A 164 -12.27 12.96 -15.82
CA ASN A 164 -12.38 13.01 -14.35
C ASN A 164 -13.49 12.10 -13.82
N LYS A 165 -14.66 12.08 -14.48
CA LYS A 165 -15.81 11.27 -14.05
C LYS A 165 -15.55 9.78 -14.24
N ALA A 166 -14.86 9.37 -15.31
CA ALA A 166 -14.53 7.98 -15.54
C ALA A 166 -13.50 7.43 -14.54
N ALA A 167 -12.61 8.30 -14.04
CA ALA A 167 -11.54 7.94 -13.10
C ALA A 167 -10.66 6.78 -13.60
N VAL A 168 -10.38 6.76 -14.91
CA VAL A 168 -9.56 5.73 -15.57
C VAL A 168 -8.19 6.23 -16.05
N PHE A 169 -7.65 7.25 -15.38
CA PHE A 169 -6.35 7.86 -15.67
C PHE A 169 -5.56 8.08 -14.36
N GLU A 170 -4.26 8.31 -14.49
CA GLU A 170 -3.35 8.78 -13.45
C GLU A 170 -2.65 10.05 -13.97
N GLU A 171 -1.97 10.83 -13.12
CA GLU A 171 -1.35 12.10 -13.53
C GLU A 171 -0.30 11.96 -14.66
N GLU A 172 0.30 10.78 -14.81
CA GLU A 172 1.22 10.47 -15.91
C GLU A 172 0.52 10.22 -17.27
N ASP A 173 -0.77 9.89 -17.25
CA ASP A 173 -1.60 9.53 -18.42
C ASP A 173 -2.43 10.73 -18.88
N PHE A 174 -2.86 11.59 -17.95
CA PHE A 174 -3.61 12.80 -18.25
C PHE A 174 -3.51 13.85 -17.13
N GLN A 175 -3.25 15.10 -17.52
CA GLN A 175 -3.23 16.22 -16.56
C GLN A 175 -4.48 17.08 -16.66
N ALA A 176 -5.37 16.93 -15.67
CA ALA A 176 -6.68 17.59 -15.64
C ALA A 176 -6.66 19.03 -15.09
N MET A 177 -5.52 19.49 -14.56
CA MET A 177 -5.35 20.82 -13.97
C MET A 177 -5.59 21.95 -14.98
N THR A 178 -6.43 22.93 -14.61
CA THR A 178 -6.79 24.07 -15.46
C THR A 178 -5.98 25.33 -15.18
N TYR A 179 -5.12 25.33 -14.16
CA TYR A 179 -4.21 26.45 -13.83
C TYR A 179 -4.89 27.82 -13.68
N GLY A 180 -6.16 27.83 -13.25
CA GLY A 180 -6.95 29.05 -13.07
C GLY A 180 -7.52 29.66 -14.35
N PHE A 181 -7.31 29.04 -15.52
CA PHE A 181 -7.92 29.49 -16.78
C PHE A 181 -9.43 29.24 -16.82
N LYS A 182 -10.16 30.16 -17.46
CA LYS A 182 -11.62 30.07 -17.62
C LYS A 182 -11.97 29.28 -18.88
N MET A 183 -12.82 28.27 -18.76
CA MET A 183 -13.28 27.42 -19.88
C MET A 183 -14.53 27.97 -20.59
N ALA A 184 -14.65 29.29 -20.71
CA ALA A 184 -15.84 29.96 -21.27
C ALA A 184 -17.18 29.59 -20.57
N ASN A 185 -17.16 29.40 -19.24
CA ASN A 185 -18.34 29.04 -18.44
C ASN A 185 -19.47 30.09 -18.48
N ASN A 186 -19.16 31.32 -18.88
CA ASN A 186 -20.11 32.42 -19.07
C ASN A 186 -20.99 32.27 -20.32
N VAL A 187 -20.64 31.35 -21.24
CA VAL A 187 -21.40 31.10 -22.47
C VAL A 187 -21.91 29.66 -22.44
N THR A 188 -23.19 29.47 -22.77
CA THR A 188 -23.80 28.12 -22.83
C THR A 188 -23.34 27.34 -24.05
N ASP A 189 -23.32 26.02 -23.95
CA ASP A 189 -22.88 25.15 -25.05
C ASP A 189 -23.75 25.33 -26.30
N LEU A 190 -25.06 25.52 -26.11
CA LEU A 190 -26.01 25.82 -27.18
C LEU A 190 -25.68 27.14 -27.91
N ARG A 191 -25.24 28.17 -27.17
CA ARG A 191 -24.86 29.45 -27.76
C ARG A 191 -23.58 29.32 -28.57
N VAL A 192 -22.58 28.58 -28.07
CA VAL A 192 -21.32 28.35 -28.79
C VAL A 192 -21.55 27.54 -30.07
N THR A 193 -22.36 26.48 -30.02
CA THR A 193 -22.70 25.70 -31.22
C THR A 193 -23.53 26.51 -32.23
N GLY A 194 -24.42 27.39 -31.75
CA GLY A 194 -25.12 28.37 -32.58
C GLY A 194 -24.17 29.33 -33.30
N MET A 195 -23.22 29.95 -32.58
CA MET A 195 -22.21 30.84 -33.16
C MET A 195 -21.36 30.13 -34.22
N LEU A 196 -20.92 28.89 -33.96
CA LEU A 196 -20.19 28.08 -34.94
C LEU A 196 -21.06 27.78 -36.18
N LYS A 197 -22.37 27.60 -36.00
CA LYS A 197 -23.30 27.34 -37.10
C LYS A 197 -23.52 28.58 -37.96
N ASP A 198 -23.65 29.75 -37.36
CA ASP A 198 -23.79 31.02 -38.08
C ASP A 198 -22.57 31.29 -38.98
N VAL A 199 -21.36 31.08 -38.44
CA VAL A 199 -20.10 31.18 -39.20
C VAL A 199 -20.03 30.12 -40.30
N GLU A 200 -20.42 28.87 -39.99
CA GLU A 200 -20.49 27.79 -40.98
C GLU A 200 -21.39 28.17 -42.17
N ASP A 201 -22.57 28.74 -41.91
CA ASP A 201 -23.55 29.11 -42.95
C ASP A 201 -23.09 30.32 -43.78
N GLU A 202 -22.36 31.28 -43.17
CA GLU A 202 -21.70 32.36 -43.90
C GLU A 202 -20.61 31.81 -44.82
N LEU A 203 -19.70 30.99 -44.30
CA LEU A 203 -18.61 30.38 -45.09
C LEU A 203 -19.17 29.46 -46.18
N GLN A 204 -20.25 28.74 -45.92
CA GLN A 204 -20.89 27.90 -46.93
C GLN A 204 -21.44 28.71 -48.11
N ARG A 205 -21.98 29.91 -47.86
CA ARG A 205 -22.40 30.83 -48.93
C ARG A 205 -21.20 31.29 -49.76
N LYS A 206 -20.09 31.65 -49.12
CA LYS A 206 -18.83 32.03 -49.80
C LYS A 206 -18.23 30.88 -50.63
N VAL A 207 -18.26 29.66 -50.11
CA VAL A 207 -17.82 28.45 -50.85
C VAL A 207 -18.71 28.18 -52.07
N LYS A 208 -20.02 28.42 -51.97
CA LYS A 208 -20.95 28.28 -53.11
C LYS A 208 -20.76 29.38 -54.15
N SER A 209 -20.50 30.62 -53.75
CA SER A 209 -20.29 31.74 -54.68
C SER A 209 -18.95 31.65 -55.42
N THR A 210 -17.95 31.02 -54.82
CA THR A 210 -16.62 30.78 -55.42
C THR A 210 -16.55 29.46 -56.21
N ARG A 211 -17.66 28.71 -56.30
CA ARG A 211 -17.71 27.41 -56.98
C ARG A 211 -17.85 27.59 -58.51
N SER A 212 -16.88 27.07 -59.27
CA SER A 212 -16.92 27.07 -60.74
C SER A 212 -17.95 26.08 -61.32
N ARG A 213 -18.48 26.37 -62.52
CA ARG A 213 -19.29 25.42 -63.31
C ARG A 213 -18.38 24.34 -63.93
N GLN A 214 -18.89 23.13 -64.11
CA GLN A 214 -18.13 22.02 -64.71
C GLN A 214 -17.71 22.37 -66.16
N GLY A 215 -16.40 22.37 -66.44
CA GLY A 215 -15.84 22.53 -67.79
C GLY A 215 -15.11 23.85 -68.08
N GLU A 216 -15.09 24.81 -67.16
CA GLU A 216 -14.36 26.09 -67.33
C GLU A 216 -12.91 26.01 -66.78
N GLN A 217 -11.93 26.51 -67.53
CA GLN A 217 -10.54 26.69 -67.03
C GLN A 217 -10.49 27.85 -66.03
N ARG A 218 -9.81 27.64 -64.90
CA ARG A 218 -9.80 28.53 -63.74
C ARG A 218 -8.78 29.65 -63.85
N ASP A 219 -9.19 30.83 -63.38
CA ASP A 219 -8.27 31.85 -62.86
C ASP A 219 -7.63 31.30 -61.56
N PRO A 220 -6.28 31.24 -61.48
CA PRO A 220 -5.57 30.77 -60.29
C PRO A 220 -5.94 31.48 -58.98
N GLU A 221 -6.28 32.78 -59.01
CA GLU A 221 -6.63 33.53 -57.80
C GLU A 221 -7.99 33.14 -57.24
N VAL A 222 -8.99 32.97 -58.11
CA VAL A 222 -10.34 32.53 -57.72
C VAL A 222 -10.33 31.10 -57.20
N GLU A 223 -9.44 30.25 -57.75
CA GLU A 223 -9.28 28.91 -57.23
C GLU A 223 -8.62 28.88 -55.85
N LEU A 224 -7.59 29.70 -55.64
CA LEU A 224 -6.95 29.82 -54.35
C LEU A 224 -7.95 30.31 -53.28
N ASP A 225 -8.75 31.32 -53.58
CA ASP A 225 -9.80 31.83 -52.69
C ASP A 225 -10.86 30.76 -52.37
N HIS A 226 -11.29 29.99 -53.38
CA HIS A 226 -12.22 28.88 -53.18
C HIS A 226 -11.64 27.82 -52.23
N GLN A 227 -10.38 27.39 -52.45
CA GLN A 227 -9.71 26.38 -51.62
C GLN A 227 -9.50 26.88 -50.19
N GLN A 228 -9.12 28.13 -50.01
CA GLN A 228 -8.98 28.76 -48.69
C GLN A 228 -10.31 28.86 -47.95
N CYS A 229 -11.38 29.30 -48.62
CA CYS A 229 -12.73 29.34 -48.04
C CYS A 229 -13.21 27.93 -47.64
N LEU A 230 -12.99 26.91 -48.48
CA LEU A 230 -13.34 25.52 -48.20
C LEU A 230 -12.54 24.96 -47.01
N ALA A 231 -11.25 25.31 -46.92
CA ALA A 231 -10.37 24.92 -45.83
C ALA A 231 -10.84 25.46 -44.47
N LEU A 232 -11.19 26.76 -44.42
CA LEU A 232 -11.72 27.41 -43.23
C LEU A 232 -13.09 26.85 -42.83
N PHE A 233 -13.99 26.70 -43.81
CA PHE A 233 -15.31 26.09 -43.61
C PHE A 233 -15.21 24.70 -42.97
N SER A 234 -14.31 23.86 -43.49
CA SER A 234 -14.16 22.48 -43.03
C SER A 234 -13.72 22.42 -41.56
N ARG A 235 -12.82 23.30 -41.12
CA ARG A 235 -12.32 23.37 -39.73
C ARG A 235 -13.37 23.88 -38.75
N VAL A 236 -14.11 24.92 -39.11
CA VAL A 236 -15.21 25.45 -38.30
C VAL A 236 -16.33 24.41 -38.15
N LYS A 237 -16.75 23.80 -39.26
CA LYS A 237 -17.77 22.75 -39.25
C LYS A 237 -17.31 21.52 -38.46
N PHE A 238 -16.07 21.10 -38.61
CA PHE A 238 -15.49 19.99 -37.84
C PHE A 238 -15.52 20.27 -36.34
N THR A 239 -15.12 21.49 -35.92
CA THR A 239 -15.17 21.92 -34.52
C THR A 239 -16.58 21.85 -33.95
N ARG A 240 -17.58 22.33 -34.72
CA ARG A 240 -18.99 22.27 -34.31
C ARG A 240 -19.48 20.82 -34.16
N LEU A 241 -19.16 19.95 -35.11
CA LEU A 241 -19.58 18.55 -35.08
C LEU A 241 -18.93 17.79 -33.91
N LEU A 242 -17.62 18.00 -33.68
CA LEU A 242 -16.90 17.41 -32.56
C LEU A 242 -17.48 17.87 -31.22
N LEU A 243 -17.70 19.18 -31.04
CA LEU A 243 -18.31 19.73 -29.83
C LEU A 243 -19.73 19.17 -29.63
N SER A 244 -20.56 19.18 -30.68
CA SER A 244 -21.95 18.69 -30.60
C SER A 244 -22.00 17.20 -30.23
N ALA A 245 -21.08 16.39 -30.77
CA ALA A 245 -21.00 14.97 -30.44
C ALA A 245 -20.58 14.74 -28.98
N LEU A 246 -19.61 15.51 -28.47
CA LEU A 246 -19.21 15.45 -27.05
C LEU A 246 -20.34 15.91 -26.12
N ILE A 247 -21.11 16.93 -26.49
CA ILE A 247 -22.31 17.36 -25.75
C ILE A 247 -23.33 16.20 -25.71
N SER A 248 -23.55 15.47 -26.80
CA SER A 248 -24.46 14.33 -26.78
C SER A 248 -24.07 13.25 -25.75
N PHE A 249 -22.78 13.02 -25.51
CA PHE A 249 -22.31 12.13 -24.43
C PHE A 249 -22.58 12.67 -23.02
N THR A 250 -22.92 13.94 -22.83
CA THR A 250 -23.31 14.49 -21.50
C THR A 250 -24.75 14.15 -21.13
N LYS A 251 -25.60 13.83 -22.12
CA LYS A 251 -26.99 13.41 -21.90
C LYS A 251 -27.02 11.98 -21.33
N LYS A 252 -28.03 11.68 -20.50
CA LYS A 252 -28.18 10.36 -19.85
C LYS A 252 -28.86 9.30 -20.73
N GLU A 253 -29.45 9.71 -21.86
CA GLU A 253 -30.27 8.86 -22.71
C GLU A 253 -29.42 8.15 -23.78
N THR A 254 -29.70 6.87 -24.04
CA THR A 254 -29.01 6.09 -25.09
C THR A 254 -29.27 6.61 -26.50
N SER A 255 -30.42 7.24 -26.74
CA SER A 255 -30.77 7.92 -27.99
C SER A 255 -29.75 9.00 -28.38
N ALA A 256 -29.17 9.69 -27.40
CA ALA A 256 -28.15 10.71 -27.61
C ALA A 256 -26.82 10.11 -28.11
N VAL A 257 -26.50 8.87 -27.73
CA VAL A 257 -25.30 8.18 -28.21
C VAL A 257 -25.41 7.86 -29.70
N SER A 258 -26.60 7.46 -30.17
CA SER A 258 -26.85 7.29 -31.60
C SER A 258 -26.75 8.61 -32.39
N GLU A 259 -27.17 9.73 -31.78
CA GLU A 259 -26.96 11.07 -32.34
C GLU A 259 -25.46 11.40 -32.45
N ALA A 260 -24.67 11.12 -31.41
CA ALA A 260 -23.23 11.30 -31.40
C ALA A 260 -22.54 10.51 -32.52
N GLN A 261 -22.95 9.25 -32.76
CA GLN A 261 -22.40 8.42 -33.84
C GLN A 261 -22.63 9.04 -35.24
N LYS A 262 -23.82 9.61 -35.48
CA LYS A 262 -24.13 10.32 -36.73
C LYS A 262 -23.25 11.56 -36.91
N LEU A 263 -23.08 12.34 -35.85
CA LEU A 263 -22.23 13.54 -35.85
C LEU A 263 -20.75 13.18 -36.09
N MET A 264 -20.26 12.10 -35.48
CA MET A 264 -18.91 11.59 -35.70
C MET A 264 -18.68 11.12 -37.14
N THR A 265 -19.68 10.48 -37.75
CA THR A 265 -19.62 10.11 -39.18
C THR A 265 -19.50 11.35 -40.07
N GLN A 266 -20.31 12.38 -39.82
CA GLN A 266 -20.20 13.65 -40.56
C GLN A 266 -18.86 14.36 -40.34
N ALA A 267 -18.26 14.24 -39.14
CA ALA A 267 -16.95 14.80 -38.85
C ALA A 267 -15.83 14.06 -39.59
N ALA A 268 -15.91 12.74 -39.71
CA ALA A 268 -14.98 11.92 -40.48
C ALA A 268 -14.93 12.34 -41.95
N ASP A 269 -16.10 12.62 -42.56
CA ASP A 269 -16.20 13.04 -43.96
C ASP A 269 -15.47 14.37 -44.26
N LEU A 270 -15.17 15.17 -43.24
CA LEU A 270 -14.45 16.45 -43.38
C LEU A 270 -12.92 16.28 -43.30
N LEU A 271 -12.41 15.17 -42.74
CA LEU A 271 -10.97 14.97 -42.55
C LEU A 271 -10.16 14.96 -43.85
N PRO A 272 -10.62 14.34 -44.97
CA PRO A 272 -9.89 14.39 -46.24
C PRO A 272 -9.73 15.83 -46.77
N ALA A 273 -10.77 16.66 -46.62
CA ALA A 273 -10.73 18.07 -47.02
C ALA A 273 -9.81 18.89 -46.11
N ILE A 274 -9.76 18.59 -44.81
CA ILE A 274 -8.81 19.23 -43.88
C ILE A 274 -7.37 18.86 -44.28
N HIS A 275 -7.10 17.58 -44.55
CA HIS A 275 -5.78 17.07 -44.92
C HIS A 275 -5.24 17.71 -46.20
N SER A 276 -6.04 17.74 -47.28
CA SER A 276 -5.62 18.32 -48.55
C SER A 276 -5.43 19.85 -48.50
N THR A 277 -5.92 20.50 -47.45
CA THR A 277 -5.88 21.97 -47.30
C THR A 277 -4.96 22.48 -46.19
N ILE A 278 -4.18 21.62 -45.52
CA ILE A 278 -3.21 22.02 -44.48
C ILE A 278 -2.21 23.08 -45.00
N GLN A 279 -1.77 22.94 -46.25
CA GLN A 279 -0.79 23.81 -46.88
C GLN A 279 -1.25 25.27 -47.04
N TYR A 280 -2.56 25.54 -47.02
CA TYR A 280 -3.11 26.88 -47.17
C TYR A 280 -3.07 27.70 -45.88
N GLY A 281 -2.73 27.08 -44.75
CA GLY A 281 -2.45 27.79 -43.50
C GLY A 281 -1.06 28.40 -43.50
N ILE A 282 -0.89 29.50 -42.76
CA ILE A 282 0.44 30.03 -42.47
C ILE A 282 1.29 28.96 -41.76
N GLN A 283 2.51 28.75 -42.24
CA GLN A 283 3.46 27.78 -41.68
C GLN A 283 4.35 28.44 -40.62
N SER A 284 4.88 27.65 -39.68
CA SER A 284 5.81 28.18 -38.69
C SER A 284 7.10 28.63 -39.36
N GLN A 285 7.64 29.78 -38.96
CA GLN A 285 8.99 30.18 -39.38
C GLN A 285 10.01 29.18 -38.78
N ASN A 286 11.16 28.99 -39.43
CA ASN A 286 12.21 28.04 -39.01
C ASN A 286 12.82 28.33 -37.63
N ASP A 287 12.36 29.37 -36.93
CA ASP A 287 12.76 29.70 -35.57
C ASP A 287 12.11 28.73 -34.57
N THR A 288 12.89 27.74 -34.14
CA THR A 288 12.57 26.93 -32.97
C THR A 288 13.11 27.62 -31.71
N THR A 289 12.36 27.56 -30.62
CA THR A 289 12.96 27.79 -29.29
C THR A 289 13.97 26.68 -28.98
N LYS A 290 14.96 26.91 -28.09
CA LYS A 290 15.81 25.81 -27.56
C LYS A 290 14.90 24.79 -26.87
N GLY A 291 14.57 23.70 -27.57
CA GLY A 291 13.50 22.76 -27.22
C GLY A 291 12.60 22.30 -28.38
N ASP A 292 12.85 22.76 -29.62
CA ASP A 292 12.10 22.39 -30.85
C ASP A 292 10.63 22.86 -30.87
N HIS A 293 10.25 23.93 -30.17
CA HIS A 293 8.89 24.49 -30.34
C HIS A 293 8.82 25.47 -31.51
N PRO A 294 8.00 25.19 -32.55
CA PRO A 294 7.74 26.14 -33.62
C PRO A 294 6.95 27.34 -33.08
N ILE A 295 7.41 28.55 -33.38
CA ILE A 295 6.73 29.79 -32.99
C ILE A 295 5.68 30.11 -34.05
N MET A 296 4.41 30.04 -33.67
CA MET A 296 3.27 30.29 -34.52
C MET A 296 2.59 31.60 -34.12
N MET A 297 2.06 32.35 -35.09
CA MET A 297 1.26 33.55 -34.79
C MET A 297 0.15 33.22 -33.79
N GLY A 298 0.10 33.98 -32.69
CA GLY A 298 -0.89 33.78 -31.62
C GLY A 298 -0.52 32.73 -30.56
N PHE A 299 0.64 32.06 -30.68
CA PHE A 299 1.10 31.06 -29.71
C PHE A 299 2.40 31.50 -29.04
N GLU A 300 2.40 31.53 -27.72
CA GLU A 300 3.57 31.83 -26.90
C GLU A 300 3.84 30.67 -25.93
N PRO A 301 4.78 29.75 -26.25
CA PRO A 301 5.09 28.58 -25.42
C PRO A 301 5.51 28.91 -23.98
N LEU A 302 6.08 30.08 -23.76
CA LEU A 302 6.59 30.49 -22.45
C LEU A 302 5.61 31.33 -21.63
N VAL A 303 4.41 31.64 -22.16
CA VAL A 303 3.44 32.54 -21.50
C VAL A 303 3.02 32.06 -20.11
N ASN A 304 3.00 30.73 -19.92
CA ASN A 304 2.53 30.08 -18.70
C ASN A 304 3.65 29.48 -17.84
N GLN A 305 4.91 29.80 -18.11
CA GLN A 305 6.05 29.20 -17.42
C GLN A 305 5.98 29.38 -15.89
N ARG A 306 5.41 30.50 -15.43
CA ARG A 306 5.20 30.81 -14.01
C ARG A 306 4.03 30.07 -13.36
N LEU A 307 3.16 29.43 -14.14
CA LEU A 307 2.02 28.64 -13.66
C LEU A 307 2.38 27.16 -13.48
N LEU A 308 3.50 26.73 -14.03
CA LEU A 308 3.96 25.35 -13.90
C LEU A 308 4.42 25.11 -12.46
N PRO A 309 4.16 23.92 -11.91
CA PRO A 309 4.61 23.58 -10.57
C PRO A 309 6.14 23.72 -10.47
N PRO A 310 6.67 23.95 -9.26
CA PRO A 310 8.10 24.04 -8.99
C PRO A 310 8.77 22.66 -9.12
N THR A 311 8.79 22.13 -10.34
CA THR A 311 9.43 20.87 -10.72
C THR A 311 10.40 21.11 -11.85
N PHE A 312 11.31 20.16 -12.08
CA PHE A 312 12.32 20.27 -13.13
C PHE A 312 11.67 20.62 -14.49
N PRO A 313 12.17 21.62 -15.24
CA PRO A 313 11.58 22.05 -16.50
C PRO A 313 11.47 20.90 -17.51
N ARG A 314 10.25 20.49 -17.87
CA ARG A 314 9.96 19.54 -18.95
C ARG A 314 8.98 20.19 -19.93
N TYR A 315 9.38 20.36 -21.19
CA TYR A 315 8.55 21.02 -22.21
C TYR A 315 7.78 20.01 -23.07
N ALA A 316 6.55 20.36 -23.45
CA ALA A 316 5.63 19.48 -24.20
C ALA A 316 5.89 19.55 -25.71
N LYS A 317 6.33 18.45 -26.33
CA LYS A 317 6.52 18.40 -27.77
C LYS A 317 5.16 18.34 -28.49
N ILE A 318 4.78 19.43 -29.15
CA ILE A 318 3.52 19.51 -29.89
C ILE A 318 3.56 18.61 -31.13
N ILE A 319 2.49 17.85 -31.36
CA ILE A 319 2.33 16.99 -32.54
C ILE A 319 2.33 17.81 -33.85
N LYS A 320 2.85 17.22 -34.93
CA LYS A 320 2.90 17.86 -36.25
C LYS A 320 1.51 17.95 -36.89
N ARG A 321 1.29 18.96 -37.75
CA ARG A 321 0.02 19.16 -38.48
C ARG A 321 -0.35 18.00 -39.41
N GLU A 322 0.64 17.36 -40.03
CA GLU A 322 0.44 16.18 -40.89
C GLU A 322 -0.12 14.98 -40.10
N GLU A 323 0.27 14.83 -38.84
CA GLU A 323 -0.16 13.74 -37.97
C GLU A 323 -1.53 14.00 -37.33
N MET A 324 -1.98 15.26 -37.28
CA MET A 324 -3.26 15.69 -36.66
C MET A 324 -4.47 15.00 -37.27
N VAL A 325 -4.56 14.91 -38.61
CA VAL A 325 -5.70 14.30 -39.30
C VAL A 325 -5.76 12.80 -39.01
N ASN A 326 -4.61 12.11 -39.04
CA ASN A 326 -4.51 10.70 -38.73
C ASN A 326 -4.95 10.41 -37.28
N TYR A 327 -4.57 11.28 -36.34
CA TYR A 327 -5.01 11.17 -34.95
C TYR A 327 -6.53 11.32 -34.82
N PHE A 328 -7.12 12.37 -35.42
CA PHE A 328 -8.57 12.56 -35.38
C PHE A 328 -9.33 11.44 -36.07
N SER A 329 -8.81 10.90 -37.18
CA SER A 329 -9.42 9.75 -37.86
C SER A 329 -9.54 8.56 -36.90
N LYS A 330 -8.44 8.20 -36.23
CA LYS A 330 -8.42 7.11 -35.23
C LYS A 330 -9.29 7.42 -34.03
N LEU A 331 -9.30 8.67 -33.55
CA LEU A 331 -10.15 9.09 -32.44
C LEU A 331 -11.64 8.94 -32.78
N ILE A 332 -12.04 9.39 -33.97
CA ILE A 332 -13.43 9.30 -34.43
C ILE A 332 -13.86 7.86 -34.60
N GLU A 333 -13.02 7.00 -35.20
CA GLU A 333 -13.28 5.56 -35.31
C GLU A 333 -13.49 4.93 -33.93
N ARG A 334 -12.60 5.21 -32.98
CA ARG A 334 -12.73 4.72 -31.59
C ARG A 334 -14.04 5.20 -30.95
N ILE A 335 -14.42 6.47 -31.12
CA ILE A 335 -15.67 6.99 -30.56
C ILE A 335 -16.90 6.36 -31.24
N LYS A 336 -16.83 6.07 -32.55
CA LYS A 336 -17.89 5.33 -33.25
C LYS A 336 -18.05 3.92 -32.68
N THR A 337 -16.94 3.21 -32.43
CA THR A 337 -16.97 1.90 -31.74
C THR A 337 -17.59 2.05 -30.36
N VAL A 338 -17.22 3.06 -29.57
CA VAL A 338 -17.86 3.32 -28.26
C VAL A 338 -19.37 3.47 -28.37
N CYS A 339 -19.90 4.06 -29.45
CA CYS A 339 -21.34 4.19 -29.65
C CYS A 339 -22.06 2.86 -29.87
N GLU A 340 -21.36 1.80 -30.29
CA GLU A 340 -21.95 0.49 -30.58
C GLU A 340 -22.25 -0.32 -29.32
N VAL A 341 -21.64 0.02 -28.18
CA VAL A 341 -21.82 -0.68 -26.89
C VAL A 341 -23.29 -0.69 -26.43
N ILE A 342 -24.08 0.33 -26.82
CA ILE A 342 -25.51 0.44 -26.45
C ILE A 342 -26.37 -0.67 -27.07
N ASN A 343 -25.87 -1.34 -28.12
CA ASN A 343 -26.56 -2.43 -28.79
C ASN A 343 -26.32 -3.78 -28.09
N ILE A 344 -25.44 -3.82 -27.09
CA ILE A 344 -25.07 -5.03 -26.37
C ILE A 344 -25.83 -5.08 -25.04
N THR A 345 -26.59 -6.15 -24.83
CA THR A 345 -27.46 -6.31 -23.65
C THR A 345 -26.97 -7.36 -22.66
N ASN A 346 -26.02 -8.21 -23.05
CA ASN A 346 -25.47 -9.28 -22.22
C ASN A 346 -24.14 -8.86 -21.59
N LEU A 347 -24.01 -9.02 -20.26
CA LEU A 347 -22.80 -8.71 -19.50
C LEU A 347 -21.53 -9.36 -20.08
N HIS A 348 -21.59 -10.63 -20.50
CA HIS A 348 -20.41 -11.32 -21.04
C HIS A 348 -19.90 -10.65 -22.33
N SER A 349 -20.81 -10.35 -23.26
CA SER A 349 -20.49 -9.65 -24.50
C SER A 349 -20.01 -8.21 -24.25
N ILE A 350 -20.49 -7.57 -23.18
CA ILE A 350 -19.99 -6.24 -22.77
C ILE A 350 -18.55 -6.37 -22.25
N LEU A 351 -18.25 -7.37 -21.42
CA LEU A 351 -16.87 -7.60 -20.94
C LEU A 351 -15.92 -7.87 -22.11
N ASP A 352 -16.32 -8.72 -23.06
CA ASP A 352 -15.54 -8.98 -24.28
C ASP A 352 -15.32 -7.69 -25.09
N PHE A 353 -16.36 -6.88 -25.26
CA PHE A 353 -16.26 -5.58 -25.93
C PHE A 353 -15.27 -4.63 -25.25
N PHE A 354 -15.28 -4.54 -23.92
CA PHE A 354 -14.33 -3.72 -23.16
C PHE A 354 -12.89 -4.24 -23.29
N CYS A 355 -12.70 -5.57 -23.29
CA CYS A 355 -11.41 -6.20 -23.54
C CYS A 355 -10.88 -5.87 -24.93
N GLU A 356 -11.66 -6.15 -25.98
CA GLU A 356 -11.29 -5.90 -27.38
C GLU A 356 -11.01 -4.41 -27.63
N PHE A 357 -11.86 -3.52 -27.10
CA PHE A 357 -11.65 -2.08 -27.22
C PHE A 357 -10.35 -1.65 -26.54
N SER A 358 -10.02 -2.21 -25.38
CA SER A 358 -8.77 -1.92 -24.70
C SER A 358 -7.53 -2.40 -25.45
N GLU A 359 -7.60 -3.49 -26.20
CA GLU A 359 -6.46 -4.04 -26.96
C GLU A 359 -5.99 -3.08 -28.06
N GLN A 360 -6.90 -2.25 -28.56
CA GLN A 360 -6.64 -1.23 -29.59
C GLN A 360 -5.87 0.00 -29.08
N SER A 361 -5.43 -0.02 -27.81
CA SER A 361 -4.74 1.09 -27.11
C SER A 361 -5.44 2.45 -27.30
N PRO A 362 -6.72 2.57 -26.90
CA PRO A 362 -7.51 3.78 -27.05
C PRO A 362 -7.00 4.93 -26.18
N CYS A 363 -7.14 6.16 -26.67
CA CYS A 363 -6.76 7.37 -25.92
C CYS A 363 -7.66 7.55 -24.68
N VAL A 364 -7.19 8.35 -23.72
CA VAL A 364 -7.86 8.58 -22.43
C VAL A 364 -9.30 9.07 -22.58
N LEU A 365 -9.56 9.94 -23.56
CA LEU A 365 -10.92 10.45 -23.82
C LEU A 365 -11.85 9.33 -24.27
N SER A 366 -11.46 8.54 -25.27
CA SER A 366 -12.29 7.45 -25.79
C SER A 366 -12.55 6.35 -24.74
N ARG A 367 -11.57 6.04 -23.89
CA ARG A 367 -11.74 5.14 -22.73
C ARG A 367 -12.75 5.68 -21.73
N SER A 368 -12.66 6.97 -21.44
CA SER A 368 -13.53 7.65 -20.48
C SER A 368 -14.96 7.77 -20.98
N LEU A 369 -15.14 8.02 -22.29
CA LEU A 369 -16.45 8.02 -22.93
C LEU A 369 -17.11 6.63 -22.86
N LEU A 370 -16.36 5.55 -23.11
CA LEU A 370 -16.88 4.18 -22.99
C LEU A 370 -17.39 3.89 -21.56
N GLN A 371 -16.54 4.17 -20.56
CA GLN A 371 -16.90 3.97 -19.14
C GLN A 371 -18.14 4.75 -18.74
N THR A 372 -18.17 6.05 -19.04
CA THR A 372 -19.27 6.92 -18.61
C THR A 372 -20.55 6.71 -19.41
N THR A 373 -20.48 6.12 -20.60
CA THR A 373 -21.65 5.73 -21.39
C THR A 373 -22.28 4.45 -20.85
N PHE A 374 -21.46 3.45 -20.50
CA PHE A 374 -21.94 2.19 -19.97
C PHE A 374 -22.44 2.31 -18.51
N LEU A 375 -21.64 2.91 -17.61
CA LEU A 375 -21.97 3.08 -16.19
C LEU A 375 -22.22 4.56 -15.85
N ILE A 376 -23.49 4.97 -15.89
CA ILE A 376 -23.89 6.32 -15.53
C ILE A 376 -24.00 6.44 -14.00
N ASP A 377 -23.27 7.41 -13.43
CA ASP A 377 -23.22 7.73 -11.99
C ASP A 377 -22.81 6.53 -11.10
N ASN A 378 -22.02 5.59 -11.65
CA ASN A 378 -21.50 4.37 -10.99
C ASN A 378 -22.57 3.43 -10.40
N LYS A 379 -23.83 3.51 -10.88
CA LYS A 379 -24.94 2.73 -10.31
C LYS A 379 -25.91 2.13 -11.35
N LYS A 380 -26.04 2.74 -12.52
CA LYS A 380 -26.99 2.30 -13.54
C LYS A 380 -26.31 2.01 -14.88
N VAL A 381 -26.60 0.83 -15.43
CA VAL A 381 -26.20 0.42 -16.78
C VAL A 381 -27.06 1.18 -17.78
N PHE A 382 -26.41 1.95 -18.66
CA PHE A 382 -27.07 2.83 -19.64
C PHE A 382 -28.13 3.77 -19.05
N GLY A 383 -28.02 4.09 -17.76
CA GLY A 383 -28.96 4.97 -17.06
C GLY A 383 -30.32 4.37 -16.71
N THR A 384 -30.62 3.13 -17.14
CA THR A 384 -31.95 2.51 -17.02
C THR A 384 -31.99 1.37 -15.99
N HIS A 385 -31.07 0.41 -16.03
CA HIS A 385 -31.09 -0.82 -15.21
C HIS A 385 -30.02 -0.82 -14.12
N LEU A 386 -30.25 -1.52 -13.01
CA LEU A 386 -29.20 -1.73 -12.01
C LEU A 386 -28.20 -2.78 -12.50
N MET A 387 -26.93 -2.63 -12.14
CA MET A 387 -25.90 -3.64 -12.44
C MET A 387 -26.25 -5.02 -11.87
N GLN A 388 -26.95 -5.04 -10.73
CA GLN A 388 -27.46 -6.26 -10.10
C GLN A 388 -28.38 -7.05 -11.02
N ASP A 389 -29.27 -6.37 -11.75
CA ASP A 389 -30.22 -7.03 -12.65
C ASP A 389 -29.48 -7.68 -13.82
N MET A 390 -28.48 -6.99 -14.37
CA MET A 390 -27.66 -7.51 -15.46
C MET A 390 -26.80 -8.72 -15.02
N ILE A 391 -26.30 -8.73 -13.77
CA ILE A 391 -25.61 -9.89 -13.19
C ILE A 391 -26.59 -11.06 -12.96
N LYS A 392 -27.81 -10.80 -12.46
CA LYS A 392 -28.86 -11.82 -12.30
C LYS A 392 -29.22 -12.46 -13.64
N ASP A 393 -29.37 -11.66 -14.68
CA ASP A 393 -29.65 -12.16 -16.02
C ASP A 393 -28.48 -12.99 -16.56
N ALA A 394 -27.24 -12.54 -16.38
CA ALA A 394 -26.06 -13.32 -16.75
C ALA A 394 -26.02 -14.68 -16.04
N LEU A 395 -26.28 -14.73 -14.72
CA LEU A 395 -26.38 -15.98 -13.96
C LEU A 395 -27.50 -16.89 -14.48
N ARG A 396 -28.65 -16.31 -14.82
CA ARG A 396 -29.80 -17.03 -15.37
C ARG A 396 -29.47 -17.66 -16.71
N TYR A 397 -28.82 -16.95 -17.62
CA TYR A 397 -28.46 -17.47 -18.94
C TYR A 397 -27.28 -18.44 -18.90
N PHE A 398 -26.28 -18.18 -18.07
CA PHE A 398 -25.04 -18.97 -18.05
C PHE A 398 -25.17 -20.28 -17.27
N VAL A 399 -25.79 -20.26 -16.08
CA VAL A 399 -25.88 -21.45 -15.18
C VAL A 399 -27.33 -21.90 -14.94
N SER A 400 -28.31 -21.02 -15.18
CA SER A 400 -29.74 -21.30 -14.94
C SER A 400 -30.02 -21.90 -13.55
N PRO A 401 -29.58 -21.25 -12.45
CA PRO A 401 -29.74 -21.83 -11.12
C PRO A 401 -31.23 -22.01 -10.78
N PRO A 402 -31.62 -23.10 -10.09
CA PRO A 402 -33.03 -23.44 -9.85
C PRO A 402 -33.86 -22.31 -9.22
N VAL A 403 -33.26 -21.54 -8.32
CA VAL A 403 -33.87 -20.37 -7.65
C VAL A 403 -34.23 -19.22 -8.59
N LEU A 404 -33.55 -19.08 -9.74
CA LEU A 404 -33.89 -18.10 -10.78
C LEU A 404 -34.81 -18.69 -11.88
N SER A 405 -35.12 -19.99 -11.82
CA SER A 405 -35.97 -20.66 -12.80
C SER A 405 -37.46 -20.53 -12.44
N PRO A 406 -38.31 -19.94 -13.29
CA PRO A 406 -39.75 -19.76 -13.00
C PRO A 406 -40.52 -21.08 -12.88
N LYS A 407 -39.91 -22.20 -13.31
CA LYS A 407 -40.51 -23.54 -13.24
C LYS A 407 -40.14 -24.31 -11.98
N CYS A 408 -39.26 -23.78 -11.13
CA CYS A 408 -38.78 -24.44 -9.92
C CYS A 408 -39.49 -23.90 -8.68
N SER A 409 -39.83 -24.78 -7.73
CA SER A 409 -40.43 -24.41 -6.44
C SER A 409 -39.55 -23.47 -5.61
N LEU A 410 -38.22 -23.50 -5.79
CA LEU A 410 -37.27 -22.61 -5.11
C LEU A 410 -37.39 -21.15 -5.54
N ASN A 411 -37.96 -20.85 -6.71
CA ASN A 411 -38.16 -19.45 -7.13
C ASN A 411 -39.21 -18.75 -6.25
N ASN A 412 -40.21 -19.46 -5.74
CA ASN A 412 -41.20 -18.88 -4.85
C ASN A 412 -40.78 -18.86 -3.37
N ASN A 413 -39.57 -19.34 -3.05
CA ASN A 413 -39.05 -19.35 -1.68
C ASN A 413 -38.34 -18.02 -1.35
N HIS A 414 -38.83 -17.31 -0.34
CA HIS A 414 -38.30 -16.00 0.07
C HIS A 414 -36.84 -16.07 0.51
N GLN A 415 -36.48 -17.05 1.33
CA GLN A 415 -35.13 -17.20 1.87
C GLN A 415 -34.11 -17.53 0.77
N ALA A 416 -34.48 -18.36 -0.20
CA ALA A 416 -33.63 -18.67 -1.34
C ALA A 416 -33.37 -17.43 -2.23
N LYS A 417 -34.39 -16.58 -2.41
CA LYS A 417 -34.25 -15.30 -3.11
C LYS A 417 -33.34 -14.33 -2.38
N ASP A 418 -33.48 -14.21 -1.06
CA ASP A 418 -32.62 -13.33 -0.25
C ASP A 418 -31.13 -13.71 -0.37
N TYR A 419 -30.80 -15.00 -0.38
CA TYR A 419 -29.42 -15.46 -0.56
C TYR A 419 -28.85 -15.10 -1.94
N ILE A 420 -29.63 -15.29 -3.01
CA ILE A 420 -29.21 -14.90 -4.37
C ILE A 420 -29.03 -13.39 -4.49
N ASP A 421 -29.95 -12.62 -3.91
CA ASP A 421 -29.93 -11.16 -3.99
C ASP A 421 -28.75 -10.59 -3.20
N SER A 422 -28.43 -11.18 -2.04
CA SER A 422 -27.22 -10.87 -1.28
C SER A 422 -25.94 -11.22 -2.06
N PHE A 423 -25.88 -12.41 -2.67
CA PHE A 423 -24.74 -12.82 -3.50
C PHE A 423 -24.51 -11.87 -4.67
N VAL A 424 -25.57 -11.53 -5.43
CA VAL A 424 -25.48 -10.59 -6.55
C VAL A 424 -25.07 -9.19 -6.10
N THR A 425 -25.54 -8.75 -4.93
CA THR A 425 -25.10 -7.49 -4.34
C THR A 425 -23.60 -7.50 -4.06
N HIS A 426 -23.06 -8.59 -3.52
CA HIS A 426 -21.60 -8.75 -3.33
C HIS A 426 -20.84 -8.79 -4.65
N CYS A 427 -21.39 -9.42 -5.70
CA CYS A 427 -20.79 -9.46 -7.04
C CYS A 427 -20.76 -8.09 -7.74
N THR A 428 -21.65 -7.17 -7.39
CA THR A 428 -21.82 -5.91 -8.12
C THR A 428 -20.54 -5.08 -8.15
N ARG A 429 -19.87 -4.93 -7.01
CA ARG A 429 -18.63 -4.15 -6.91
C ARG A 429 -17.50 -4.78 -7.74
N PRO A 430 -17.15 -6.06 -7.58
CA PRO A 430 -16.13 -6.71 -8.39
C PRO A 430 -16.39 -6.59 -9.90
N PHE A 431 -17.62 -6.81 -10.37
CA PHE A 431 -17.91 -6.65 -11.80
C PHE A 431 -17.81 -5.20 -12.30
N CYS A 432 -18.21 -4.21 -11.49
CA CYS A 432 -18.00 -2.79 -11.83
C CYS A 432 -16.51 -2.43 -11.86
N SER A 433 -15.73 -2.88 -10.87
CA SER A 433 -14.28 -2.72 -10.82
C SER A 433 -13.61 -3.33 -12.04
N LEU A 434 -14.04 -4.53 -12.47
CA LEU A 434 -13.46 -5.23 -13.62
C LEU A 434 -13.65 -4.42 -14.90
N ILE A 435 -14.88 -3.94 -15.12
CA ILE A 435 -15.20 -3.09 -16.26
C ILE A 435 -14.37 -1.81 -16.20
N GLN A 436 -14.28 -1.16 -15.04
CA GLN A 436 -13.47 0.05 -14.85
C GLN A 436 -11.98 -0.18 -15.15
N ILE A 437 -11.42 -1.32 -14.74
CA ILE A 437 -10.04 -1.71 -15.00
C ILE A 437 -9.75 -1.76 -16.49
N HIS A 438 -10.63 -2.37 -17.30
CA HIS A 438 -10.49 -2.37 -18.76
C HIS A 438 -10.54 -0.97 -19.40
N GLY A 439 -11.01 0.05 -18.66
CA GLY A 439 -10.91 1.45 -19.06
C GLY A 439 -9.55 2.11 -18.78
N HIS A 440 -8.67 1.52 -17.98
CA HIS A 440 -7.31 2.04 -17.76
C HIS A 440 -6.38 1.69 -18.94
N ASN A 441 -5.22 2.33 -19.03
CA ASN A 441 -4.19 1.92 -19.98
C ASN A 441 -3.61 0.52 -19.62
N ARG A 442 -2.99 -0.16 -20.58
CA ARG A 442 -2.53 -1.57 -20.43
C ARG A 442 -1.51 -1.76 -19.31
N ALA A 443 -0.61 -0.79 -19.09
CA ALA A 443 0.37 -0.86 -18.02
C ALA A 443 -0.31 -0.88 -16.63
N ARG A 444 -1.35 -0.05 -16.46
CA ARG A 444 -2.10 0.05 -15.20
C ARG A 444 -3.15 -1.04 -15.03
N GLN A 445 -3.69 -1.59 -16.12
CA GLN A 445 -4.53 -2.78 -16.06
C GLN A 445 -3.81 -3.93 -15.35
N ARG A 446 -2.55 -4.19 -15.68
CA ARG A 446 -1.77 -5.26 -15.03
C ARG A 446 -1.68 -5.07 -13.51
N ASP A 447 -1.45 -3.84 -13.07
CA ASP A 447 -1.34 -3.49 -11.65
C ASP A 447 -2.69 -3.69 -10.93
N LYS A 448 -3.77 -3.18 -11.53
CA LYS A 448 -5.11 -3.22 -10.93
C LYS A 448 -5.80 -4.58 -11.03
N LEU A 449 -5.52 -5.39 -12.07
CA LEU A 449 -6.01 -6.76 -12.20
C LEU A 449 -5.50 -7.66 -11.06
N GLY A 450 -4.33 -7.36 -10.47
CA GLY A 450 -3.87 -8.07 -9.28
C GLY A 450 -4.83 -7.91 -8.09
N HIS A 451 -5.28 -6.68 -7.85
CA HIS A 451 -6.21 -6.36 -6.76
C HIS A 451 -7.61 -6.93 -6.96
N ILE A 452 -8.09 -7.01 -8.20
CA ILE A 452 -9.44 -7.53 -8.45
C ILE A 452 -9.51 -9.05 -8.33
N LEU A 453 -8.41 -9.77 -8.58
CA LEU A 453 -8.35 -11.21 -8.35
C LEU A 453 -8.57 -11.55 -6.88
N GLU A 454 -8.15 -10.70 -5.94
CA GLU A 454 -8.47 -10.84 -4.52
C GLU A 454 -9.98 -10.67 -4.27
N GLU A 455 -10.62 -9.66 -4.88
CA GLU A 455 -12.07 -9.46 -4.79
C GLU A 455 -12.86 -10.67 -5.38
N PHE A 456 -12.45 -11.23 -6.52
CA PHE A 456 -13.07 -12.44 -7.08
C PHE A 456 -12.73 -13.72 -6.32
N ALA A 457 -11.54 -13.83 -5.72
CA ALA A 457 -11.17 -14.96 -4.88
C ALA A 457 -12.06 -15.02 -3.62
N THR A 458 -12.37 -13.87 -3.00
CA THR A 458 -13.31 -13.81 -1.88
C THR A 458 -14.73 -14.28 -2.26
N LEU A 459 -15.15 -14.12 -3.53
CA LEU A 459 -16.41 -14.68 -4.03
C LEU A 459 -16.36 -16.19 -4.29
N GLN A 460 -15.18 -16.75 -4.54
CA GLN A 460 -14.97 -18.19 -4.79
C GLN A 460 -14.70 -19.01 -3.52
N ASP A 461 -14.16 -18.40 -2.47
CA ASP A 461 -13.66 -19.11 -1.28
C ASP A 461 -14.70 -19.43 -0.21
N GLU A 462 -15.98 -19.15 -0.43
CA GLU A 462 -17.04 -19.70 0.43
C GLU A 462 -17.24 -21.20 0.13
N THR A 463 -16.39 -22.05 0.75
CA THR A 463 -16.59 -23.46 1.18
C THR A 463 -15.75 -24.64 0.59
N ARG A 464 -14.75 -24.51 -0.30
CA ARG A 464 -14.08 -25.72 -0.90
C ARG A 464 -12.54 -25.79 -1.08
N SER A 465 -11.73 -24.75 -0.88
CA SER A 465 -10.39 -24.69 -1.51
C SER A 465 -9.20 -25.36 -0.78
N VAL A 466 -9.16 -25.46 0.56
CA VAL A 466 -7.91 -25.84 1.27
C VAL A 466 -7.51 -27.32 1.09
N SER A 467 -8.50 -28.23 1.04
CA SER A 467 -8.25 -29.68 0.83
C SER A 467 -7.76 -29.98 -0.58
N GLU A 468 -8.30 -29.27 -1.58
CA GLU A 468 -7.86 -29.37 -2.97
C GLU A 468 -6.45 -28.81 -3.15
N ALA A 469 -6.13 -27.67 -2.52
CA ALA A 469 -4.79 -27.11 -2.51
C ALA A 469 -3.77 -28.12 -1.93
N GLN A 470 -4.09 -28.80 -0.83
CA GLN A 470 -3.21 -29.82 -0.24
C GLN A 470 -2.95 -31.00 -1.19
N LYS A 471 -3.98 -31.43 -1.94
CA LYS A 471 -3.86 -32.48 -2.97
C LYS A 471 -2.96 -32.03 -4.12
N LEU A 472 -3.19 -30.82 -4.67
CA LEU A 472 -2.39 -30.25 -5.77
C LEU A 472 -0.93 -30.03 -5.36
N MET A 473 -0.69 -29.57 -4.13
CA MET A 473 0.65 -29.43 -3.57
C MET A 473 1.38 -30.79 -3.47
N THR A 474 0.66 -31.86 -3.13
CA THR A 474 1.24 -33.21 -3.11
C THR A 474 1.60 -33.68 -4.52
N GLN A 475 0.72 -33.47 -5.51
CA GLN A 475 1.02 -33.77 -6.91
C GLN A 475 2.23 -32.98 -7.44
N ALA A 476 2.35 -31.70 -7.08
CA ALA A 476 3.51 -30.88 -7.44
C ALA A 476 4.81 -31.39 -6.79
N ALA A 477 4.75 -31.88 -5.55
CA ALA A 477 5.89 -32.47 -4.86
C ALA A 477 6.43 -33.70 -5.60
N ASP A 478 5.53 -34.55 -6.10
CA ASP A 478 5.86 -35.79 -6.81
C ASP A 478 6.60 -35.54 -8.14
N LEU A 479 6.45 -34.35 -8.73
CA LEU A 479 7.12 -33.95 -9.97
C LEU A 479 8.55 -33.42 -9.75
N LEU A 480 8.89 -32.95 -8.55
CA LEU A 480 10.20 -32.33 -8.26
C LEU A 480 11.40 -33.26 -8.49
N PRO A 481 11.36 -34.57 -8.16
CA PRO A 481 12.46 -35.49 -8.47
C PRO A 481 12.74 -35.61 -9.97
N ALA A 482 11.69 -35.61 -10.81
CA ALA A 482 11.83 -35.67 -12.26
C ALA A 482 12.40 -34.35 -12.83
N ILE A 483 12.02 -33.21 -12.25
CA ILE A 483 12.63 -31.91 -12.59
C ILE A 483 14.11 -31.92 -12.20
N HIS A 484 14.46 -32.43 -11.01
CA HIS A 484 15.84 -32.48 -10.55
C HIS A 484 16.75 -33.30 -11.45
N SER A 485 16.32 -34.50 -11.84
CA SER A 485 17.10 -35.39 -12.72
C SER A 485 17.26 -34.84 -14.14
N THR A 486 16.43 -33.88 -14.54
CA THR A 486 16.44 -33.31 -15.90
C THR A 486 17.15 -31.97 -16.02
N ILE A 487 17.60 -31.34 -14.92
CA ILE A 487 18.32 -30.04 -14.92
C ILE A 487 19.53 -30.04 -15.86
N GLN A 488 20.28 -31.15 -15.90
CA GLN A 488 21.51 -31.27 -16.69
C GLN A 488 21.28 -31.21 -18.20
N TYR A 489 20.07 -31.52 -18.68
CA TYR A 489 19.76 -31.51 -20.12
C TYR A 489 19.48 -30.11 -20.67
N GLY A 490 19.30 -29.10 -19.81
CA GLY A 490 19.14 -27.71 -20.22
C GLY A 490 20.47 -27.04 -20.59
N ILE A 491 20.42 -25.99 -21.43
CA ILE A 491 21.58 -25.15 -21.72
C ILE A 491 22.06 -24.52 -20.40
N GLN A 492 23.33 -24.73 -20.04
CA GLN A 492 23.94 -24.20 -18.82
C GLN A 492 24.46 -22.77 -19.04
N SER A 493 24.50 -21.96 -17.98
CA SER A 493 24.97 -20.57 -18.07
C SER A 493 26.46 -20.49 -18.36
N GLN A 494 26.89 -19.45 -19.08
CA GLN A 494 28.31 -19.20 -19.29
C GLN A 494 28.95 -18.76 -17.96
N ASN A 495 30.12 -19.32 -17.62
CA ASN A 495 30.83 -19.10 -16.35
C ASN A 495 31.58 -17.75 -16.26
N ASP A 496 31.43 -16.87 -17.25
CA ASP A 496 32.10 -15.58 -17.24
C ASP A 496 31.29 -14.57 -16.43
N THR A 497 31.85 -14.05 -15.36
CA THR A 497 31.86 -12.60 -15.12
C THR A 497 32.76 -12.22 -13.95
N THR A 498 33.81 -11.48 -14.29
CA THR A 498 34.71 -10.76 -13.39
C THR A 498 34.04 -9.61 -12.62
N LYS A 499 32.70 -9.47 -12.61
CA LYS A 499 31.97 -8.34 -11.99
C LYS A 499 30.58 -8.64 -11.40
N GLY A 500 30.19 -9.89 -11.16
CA GLY A 500 28.96 -10.19 -10.39
C GLY A 500 28.55 -11.66 -10.42
N ASP A 501 28.10 -12.20 -9.28
CA ASP A 501 27.69 -13.61 -9.08
C ASP A 501 26.35 -13.97 -9.80
N HIS A 502 26.19 -13.65 -11.08
CA HIS A 502 24.93 -13.89 -11.81
C HIS A 502 25.15 -14.69 -13.11
N PRO A 503 24.52 -15.86 -13.25
CA PRO A 503 24.60 -16.65 -14.47
C PRO A 503 23.83 -15.96 -15.61
N ILE A 504 24.54 -15.56 -16.67
CA ILE A 504 23.91 -14.98 -17.87
C ILE A 504 23.39 -16.12 -18.75
N MET A 505 22.08 -16.10 -19.01
CA MET A 505 21.39 -17.02 -19.91
C MET A 505 20.77 -16.25 -21.07
N MET A 506 20.66 -16.90 -22.23
CA MET A 506 19.98 -16.33 -23.39
C MET A 506 18.58 -15.83 -22.99
N GLY A 507 18.30 -14.54 -23.22
CA GLY A 507 17.02 -13.90 -22.89
C GLY A 507 16.91 -13.30 -21.48
N PHE A 508 17.93 -13.44 -20.62
CA PHE A 508 17.93 -12.89 -19.26
C PHE A 508 19.07 -11.86 -19.08
N GLU A 509 18.71 -10.58 -19.01
CA GLU A 509 19.62 -9.46 -18.74
C GLU A 509 19.36 -8.89 -17.33
N PRO A 510 20.24 -9.14 -16.33
CA PRO A 510 20.03 -8.73 -14.94
C PRO A 510 19.84 -7.22 -14.75
N LEU A 511 20.41 -6.40 -15.63
CA LEU A 511 20.37 -4.93 -15.51
C LEU A 511 19.29 -4.25 -16.36
N VAL A 512 18.48 -5.01 -17.10
CA VAL A 512 17.49 -4.44 -18.04
C VAL A 512 16.52 -3.47 -17.37
N ASN A 513 16.16 -3.72 -16.11
CA ASN A 513 15.24 -2.91 -15.32
C ASN A 513 15.95 -2.02 -14.28
N GLN A 514 17.28 -1.86 -14.34
CA GLN A 514 18.03 -1.11 -13.32
C GLN A 514 17.55 0.34 -13.18
N ARG A 515 17.09 0.96 -14.28
CA ARG A 515 16.53 2.33 -14.28
C ARG A 515 15.13 2.44 -13.68
N LEU A 516 14.44 1.31 -13.47
CA LEU A 516 13.13 1.25 -12.82
C LEU A 516 13.25 1.02 -11.30
N LEU A 517 14.45 0.71 -10.81
CA LEU A 517 14.68 0.53 -9.38
C LEU A 517 14.68 1.88 -8.67
N PRO A 518 14.06 1.99 -7.48
CA PRO A 518 14.09 3.21 -6.69
C PRO A 518 15.54 3.57 -6.32
N PRO A 519 15.88 4.88 -6.18
CA PRO A 519 17.21 5.33 -5.82
C PRO A 519 17.54 4.89 -4.39
N THR A 520 18.07 3.69 -4.27
CA THR A 520 18.45 3.02 -3.03
C THR A 520 19.86 2.45 -3.21
N PHE A 521 20.54 2.14 -2.11
CA PHE A 521 21.86 1.49 -2.21
C PHE A 521 21.77 0.24 -3.11
N PRO A 522 22.68 0.07 -4.08
CA PRO A 522 22.63 -1.05 -5.01
C PRO A 522 22.57 -2.39 -4.26
N ARG A 523 21.44 -3.08 -4.35
CA ARG A 523 21.28 -4.46 -3.86
C ARG A 523 21.29 -5.38 -5.07
N TYR A 524 22.35 -6.15 -5.23
CA TYR A 524 22.44 -7.15 -6.28
C TYR A 524 21.53 -8.34 -5.93
N ALA A 525 20.55 -8.63 -6.78
CA ALA A 525 19.62 -9.74 -6.56
C ALA A 525 20.31 -11.07 -6.84
N LYS A 526 20.59 -11.86 -5.80
CA LYS A 526 21.19 -13.19 -5.96
C LYS A 526 20.16 -14.16 -6.53
N ILE A 527 20.36 -14.59 -7.78
CA ILE A 527 19.55 -15.63 -8.41
C ILE A 527 19.95 -16.99 -7.82
N ILE A 528 18.96 -17.75 -7.34
CA ILE A 528 19.16 -19.10 -6.77
C ILE A 528 19.67 -20.04 -7.86
N LYS A 529 20.61 -20.94 -7.53
CA LYS A 529 21.11 -21.94 -8.47
C LYS A 529 20.02 -22.94 -8.85
N ARG A 530 20.08 -23.49 -10.06
CA ARG A 530 19.07 -24.45 -10.57
C ARG A 530 18.91 -25.69 -9.69
N GLU A 531 20.01 -26.20 -9.13
CA GLU A 531 19.98 -27.35 -8.21
C GLU A 531 19.32 -26.98 -6.87
N GLU A 532 19.63 -25.80 -6.34
CA GLU A 532 19.05 -25.28 -5.08
C GLU A 532 17.56 -24.95 -5.22
N MET A 533 17.08 -24.63 -6.43
CA MET A 533 15.68 -24.34 -6.74
C MET A 533 14.75 -25.49 -6.38
N VAL A 534 15.11 -26.75 -6.70
CA VAL A 534 14.28 -27.91 -6.40
C VAL A 534 14.11 -28.07 -4.89
N ASN A 535 15.20 -27.94 -4.13
CA ASN A 535 15.17 -27.99 -2.67
C ASN A 535 14.31 -26.86 -2.09
N TYR A 536 14.40 -25.65 -2.67
CA TYR A 536 13.56 -24.53 -2.27
C TYR A 536 12.06 -24.80 -2.49
N PHE A 537 11.67 -25.30 -3.66
CA PHE A 537 10.27 -25.63 -3.95
C PHE A 537 9.76 -26.80 -3.10
N SER A 538 10.57 -27.82 -2.86
CA SER A 538 10.22 -28.92 -1.95
C SER A 538 9.87 -28.38 -0.56
N LYS A 539 10.74 -27.56 0.03
CA LYS A 539 10.49 -26.89 1.33
C LYS A 539 9.31 -25.93 1.27
N LEU A 540 9.07 -25.25 0.15
CA LEU A 540 7.90 -24.37 -0.01
C LEU A 540 6.60 -25.17 0.01
N ILE A 541 6.54 -26.28 -0.71
CA ILE A 541 5.38 -27.17 -0.76
C ILE A 541 5.09 -27.76 0.62
N GLU A 542 6.12 -28.23 1.34
CA GLU A 542 5.95 -28.71 2.72
C GLU A 542 5.36 -27.62 3.63
N ARG A 543 5.89 -26.39 3.56
CA ARG A 543 5.34 -25.26 4.33
C ARG A 543 3.88 -24.97 3.98
N ILE A 544 3.50 -25.00 2.70
CA ILE A 544 2.11 -24.79 2.29
C ILE A 544 1.21 -25.93 2.79
N LYS A 545 1.68 -27.18 2.76
CA LYS A 545 0.95 -28.32 3.34
C LYS A 545 0.72 -28.15 4.84
N THR A 546 1.72 -27.68 5.59
CA THR A 546 1.56 -27.33 7.00
C THR A 546 0.51 -26.23 7.17
N VAL A 547 0.51 -25.18 6.34
CA VAL A 547 -0.53 -24.14 6.37
C VAL A 547 -1.94 -24.72 6.21
N CYS A 548 -2.13 -25.70 5.32
CA CYS A 548 -3.43 -26.37 5.16
C CYS A 548 -3.92 -27.07 6.43
N GLU A 549 -3.04 -27.44 7.38
CA GLU A 549 -3.43 -28.12 8.62
C GLU A 549 -4.08 -27.19 9.64
N VAL A 550 -3.92 -25.87 9.50
CA VAL A 550 -4.45 -24.87 10.44
C VAL A 550 -5.98 -24.93 10.57
N ILE A 551 -6.67 -25.37 9.52
CA ILE A 551 -8.14 -25.51 9.49
C ILE A 551 -8.66 -26.55 10.49
N ASN A 552 -7.80 -27.48 10.92
CA ASN A 552 -8.15 -28.52 11.88
C ASN A 552 -8.02 -28.04 13.33
N ILE A 553 -7.51 -26.82 13.55
CA ILE A 553 -7.28 -26.25 14.87
C ILE A 553 -8.41 -25.28 15.20
N THR A 554 -9.11 -25.53 16.30
CA THR A 554 -10.29 -24.75 16.72
C THR A 554 -10.07 -23.91 17.97
N ASN A 555 -8.94 -24.11 18.68
CA ASN A 555 -8.62 -23.42 19.93
C ASN A 555 -7.64 -22.26 19.70
N LEU A 556 -7.92 -21.09 20.29
CA LEU A 556 -7.10 -19.88 20.14
C LEU A 556 -5.64 -20.07 20.58
N HIS A 557 -5.38 -20.71 21.72
CA HIS A 557 -4.02 -20.91 22.22
C HIS A 557 -3.24 -21.83 21.29
N SER A 558 -3.88 -22.90 20.79
CA SER A 558 -3.26 -23.79 19.80
C SER A 558 -3.00 -23.09 18.46
N ILE A 559 -3.88 -22.16 18.04
CA ILE A 559 -3.63 -21.31 16.86
C ILE A 559 -2.42 -20.40 17.10
N LEU A 560 -2.34 -19.73 18.25
CA LEU A 560 -1.20 -18.86 18.57
C LEU A 560 0.11 -19.64 18.59
N ASP A 561 0.12 -20.83 19.21
CA ASP A 561 1.30 -21.71 19.22
C ASP A 561 1.65 -22.17 17.79
N PHE A 562 0.67 -22.56 16.97
CA PHE A 562 0.88 -22.93 15.57
C PHE A 562 1.50 -21.80 14.75
N PHE A 563 0.99 -20.56 14.88
CA PHE A 563 1.56 -19.39 14.21
C PHE A 563 2.99 -19.09 14.68
N CYS A 564 3.25 -19.24 15.98
CA CYS A 564 4.59 -19.06 16.55
C CYS A 564 5.57 -20.12 16.02
N GLU A 565 5.22 -21.40 16.11
CA GLU A 565 6.04 -22.52 15.63
C GLU A 565 6.29 -22.43 14.12
N PHE A 566 5.25 -22.13 13.33
CA PHE A 566 5.39 -21.93 11.89
C PHE A 566 6.34 -20.78 11.59
N SER A 567 6.21 -19.66 12.30
CA SER A 567 7.11 -18.51 12.14
C SER A 567 8.57 -18.82 12.52
N GLU A 568 8.81 -19.66 13.53
CA GLU A 568 10.16 -20.00 13.98
C GLU A 568 10.96 -20.77 12.93
N GLN A 569 10.29 -21.44 12.00
CA GLN A 569 10.92 -22.12 10.86
C GLN A 569 11.44 -21.14 9.78
N SER A 570 11.32 -19.83 10.00
CA SER A 570 11.66 -18.78 9.03
C SER A 570 11.02 -18.97 7.64
N PRO A 571 9.68 -19.14 7.57
CA PRO A 571 8.95 -19.30 6.31
C PRO A 571 9.09 -18.07 5.40
N CYS A 572 8.99 -18.31 4.08
CA CYS A 572 9.04 -17.22 3.11
C CYS A 572 7.79 -16.34 3.21
N VAL A 573 7.84 -15.16 2.57
CA VAL A 573 6.72 -14.19 2.62
C VAL A 573 5.43 -14.82 2.12
N LEU A 574 5.49 -15.59 1.03
CA LEU A 574 4.31 -16.26 0.46
C LEU A 574 3.65 -17.20 1.48
N SER A 575 4.40 -18.13 2.07
CA SER A 575 3.82 -19.11 3.00
C SER A 575 3.31 -18.47 4.29
N ARG A 576 3.94 -17.39 4.77
CA ARG A 576 3.41 -16.58 5.90
C ARG A 576 2.11 -15.86 5.54
N SER A 577 2.04 -15.30 4.34
CA SER A 577 0.85 -14.60 3.85
C SER A 577 -0.32 -15.56 3.70
N LEU A 578 -0.08 -16.74 3.11
CA LEU A 578 -1.08 -17.80 2.99
C LEU A 578 -1.63 -18.23 4.35
N LEU A 579 -0.78 -18.40 5.37
CA LEU A 579 -1.25 -18.74 6.71
C LEU A 579 -2.17 -17.65 7.28
N GLN A 580 -1.78 -16.38 7.14
CA GLN A 580 -2.57 -15.25 7.60
C GLN A 580 -3.92 -15.18 6.89
N THR A 581 -3.92 -15.23 5.55
CA THR A 581 -5.15 -15.08 4.75
C THR A 581 -6.08 -16.28 4.89
N THR A 582 -5.54 -17.48 5.12
CA THR A 582 -6.36 -18.67 5.38
C THR A 582 -7.10 -18.55 6.71
N PHE A 583 -6.45 -18.00 7.74
CA PHE A 583 -7.04 -17.91 9.09
C PHE A 583 -7.90 -16.65 9.30
N LEU A 584 -7.47 -15.46 8.85
CA LEU A 584 -8.12 -14.16 9.07
C LEU A 584 -8.33 -13.40 7.75
N ILE A 585 -9.50 -13.58 7.13
CA ILE A 585 -9.83 -12.96 5.82
C ILE A 585 -10.22 -11.48 5.96
N ASP A 586 -10.99 -11.11 6.99
CA ASP A 586 -11.59 -9.76 7.15
C ASP A 586 -11.37 -9.11 8.54
N ASN A 587 -10.38 -9.61 9.31
CA ASN A 587 -10.09 -9.20 10.70
C ASN A 587 -11.27 -9.33 11.69
N LYS A 588 -12.35 -10.04 11.32
CA LYS A 588 -13.53 -10.24 12.18
C LYS A 588 -13.95 -11.70 12.25
N LYS A 589 -13.79 -12.43 11.14
CA LYS A 589 -14.17 -13.82 10.99
C LYS A 589 -12.94 -14.71 10.83
N VAL A 590 -12.89 -15.72 11.69
CA VAL A 590 -11.95 -16.85 11.61
C VAL A 590 -12.46 -17.80 10.52
N PHE A 591 -11.59 -18.14 9.58
CA PHE A 591 -11.91 -18.94 8.38
C PHE A 591 -13.10 -18.40 7.56
N GLY A 592 -13.41 -17.11 7.68
CA GLY A 592 -14.56 -16.48 7.01
C GLY A 592 -15.94 -16.85 7.59
N THR A 593 -16.02 -17.76 8.56
CA THR A 593 -17.29 -18.33 9.05
C THR A 593 -17.58 -18.03 10.53
N HIS A 594 -16.58 -18.03 11.41
CA HIS A 594 -16.78 -17.91 12.86
C HIS A 594 -16.32 -16.55 13.39
N LEU A 595 -17.04 -15.94 14.33
CA LEU A 595 -16.58 -14.67 14.92
C LEU A 595 -15.39 -14.90 15.84
N MET A 596 -14.38 -14.03 15.76
CA MET A 596 -13.22 -14.06 16.66
C MET A 596 -13.61 -13.97 18.15
N GLN A 597 -14.72 -13.28 18.44
CA GLN A 597 -15.29 -13.16 19.78
C GLN A 597 -15.66 -14.52 20.38
N ASP A 598 -16.22 -15.43 19.57
CA ASP A 598 -16.64 -16.75 20.03
C ASP A 598 -15.41 -17.61 20.37
N MET A 599 -14.36 -17.54 19.54
CA MET A 599 -13.09 -18.21 19.79
C MET A 599 -12.40 -17.69 21.07
N ILE A 600 -12.46 -16.38 21.33
CA ILE A 600 -11.95 -15.77 22.58
C ILE A 600 -12.76 -16.25 23.79
N LYS A 601 -14.10 -16.27 23.72
CA LYS A 601 -14.96 -16.79 24.79
C LYS A 601 -14.65 -18.24 25.12
N ASP A 602 -14.42 -19.08 24.10
CA ASP A 602 -14.02 -20.46 24.31
C ASP A 602 -12.64 -20.58 24.95
N ALA A 603 -11.66 -19.78 24.53
CA ALA A 603 -10.34 -19.73 25.17
C ALA A 603 -10.44 -19.37 26.66
N LEU A 604 -11.27 -18.39 27.02
CA LEU A 604 -11.54 -18.01 28.41
C LEU A 604 -12.16 -19.18 29.21
N ARG A 605 -13.16 -19.87 28.65
CA ARG A 605 -13.80 -21.03 29.29
C ARG A 605 -12.80 -22.14 29.59
N TYR A 606 -11.91 -22.46 28.65
CA TYR A 606 -10.94 -23.54 28.79
C TYR A 606 -9.76 -23.19 29.71
N PHE A 607 -9.32 -21.94 29.75
CA PHE A 607 -8.10 -21.54 30.47
C PHE A 607 -8.35 -21.11 31.92
N VAL A 608 -9.36 -20.25 32.16
CA VAL A 608 -9.66 -19.68 33.50
C VAL A 608 -11.08 -19.98 34.00
N SER A 609 -11.94 -20.54 33.15
CA SER A 609 -13.31 -20.95 33.48
C SER A 609 -14.10 -19.90 34.28
N PRO A 610 -14.26 -18.66 33.76
CA PRO A 610 -14.83 -17.57 34.53
C PRO A 610 -16.31 -17.86 34.86
N PRO A 611 -16.77 -17.62 36.11
CA PRO A 611 -18.15 -17.91 36.54
C PRO A 611 -19.24 -17.34 35.63
N VAL A 612 -19.04 -16.15 35.05
CA VAL A 612 -20.02 -15.51 34.13
C VAL A 612 -20.30 -16.33 32.88
N LEU A 613 -19.34 -17.15 32.41
CA LEU A 613 -19.50 -18.03 31.24
C LEU A 613 -19.96 -19.45 31.61
N SER A 614 -20.14 -19.73 32.91
CA SER A 614 -20.57 -21.03 33.42
C SER A 614 -22.10 -21.14 33.34
N PRO A 615 -22.68 -22.11 32.61
CA PRO A 615 -24.12 -22.19 32.40
C PRO A 615 -24.93 -22.41 33.69
N LYS A 616 -24.26 -22.81 34.78
CA LYS A 616 -24.86 -23.07 36.09
C LYS A 616 -24.65 -21.95 37.10
N CYS A 617 -23.94 -20.88 36.72
CA CYS A 617 -23.77 -19.69 37.55
C CYS A 617 -24.95 -18.75 37.35
N SER A 618 -25.46 -18.16 38.43
CA SER A 618 -26.52 -17.14 38.34
C SER A 618 -26.11 -15.89 37.55
N LEU A 619 -24.80 -15.61 37.43
CA LEU A 619 -24.29 -14.56 36.53
C LEU A 619 -24.54 -14.82 35.04
N ASN A 620 -24.58 -16.09 34.61
CA ASN A 620 -24.80 -16.41 33.20
C ASN A 620 -26.20 -16.03 32.69
N ASN A 621 -27.16 -15.78 33.58
CA ASN A 621 -28.49 -15.28 33.20
C ASN A 621 -28.66 -13.78 33.52
N ASN A 622 -27.66 -13.13 34.09
CA ASN A 622 -27.71 -11.72 34.44
C ASN A 622 -27.33 -10.85 33.22
N HIS A 623 -28.22 -9.95 32.81
CA HIS A 623 -28.02 -9.09 31.63
C HIS A 623 -26.78 -8.20 31.77
N GLN A 624 -26.62 -7.55 32.93
CA GLN A 624 -25.48 -6.66 33.20
C GLN A 624 -24.15 -7.41 33.16
N ALA A 625 -24.10 -8.63 33.72
CA ALA A 625 -22.89 -9.46 33.67
C ALA A 625 -22.54 -9.90 32.24
N LYS A 626 -23.55 -10.17 31.39
CA LYS A 626 -23.36 -10.47 29.96
C LYS A 626 -22.82 -9.26 29.20
N ASP A 627 -23.37 -8.07 29.43
CA ASP A 627 -22.92 -6.85 28.75
C ASP A 627 -21.44 -6.57 29.06
N TYR A 628 -21.02 -6.74 30.32
CA TYR A 628 -19.62 -6.57 30.69
C TYR A 628 -18.68 -7.55 29.97
N ILE A 629 -19.02 -8.85 29.93
CA ILE A 629 -18.16 -9.83 29.27
C ILE A 629 -18.18 -9.68 27.74
N ASP A 630 -19.31 -9.35 27.14
CA ASP A 630 -19.44 -9.17 25.69
C ASP A 630 -18.70 -7.91 25.21
N SER A 631 -18.76 -6.81 25.96
CA SER A 631 -17.98 -5.61 25.70
C SER A 631 -16.47 -5.90 25.80
N PHE A 632 -16.04 -6.56 26.87
CA PHE A 632 -14.63 -6.92 27.08
C PHE A 632 -14.09 -7.82 25.95
N VAL A 633 -14.84 -8.85 25.56
CA VAL A 633 -14.46 -9.75 24.46
C VAL A 633 -14.42 -9.01 23.12
N THR A 634 -15.32 -8.06 22.90
CA THR A 634 -15.31 -7.21 21.71
C THR A 634 -14.02 -6.39 21.66
N HIS A 635 -13.60 -5.78 22.76
CA HIS A 635 -12.35 -5.02 22.84
C HIS A 635 -11.11 -5.92 22.68
N CYS A 636 -11.15 -7.17 23.14
CA CYS A 636 -10.07 -8.14 22.92
C CYS A 636 -9.87 -8.51 21.43
N THR A 637 -10.91 -8.39 20.58
CA THR A 637 -10.87 -8.90 19.20
C THR A 637 -9.72 -8.31 18.39
N ARG A 638 -9.57 -6.98 18.37
CA ARG A 638 -8.52 -6.32 17.57
C ARG A 638 -7.10 -6.64 18.08
N PRO A 639 -6.77 -6.53 19.38
CA PRO A 639 -5.44 -6.87 19.88
C PRO A 639 -5.06 -8.33 19.61
N PHE A 640 -5.98 -9.28 19.76
CA PHE A 640 -5.69 -10.69 19.46
C PHE A 640 -5.53 -10.97 17.95
N CYS A 641 -6.34 -10.35 17.08
CA CYS A 641 -6.11 -10.41 15.63
C CYS A 641 -4.73 -9.84 15.27
N SER A 642 -4.36 -8.69 15.87
CA SER A 642 -3.06 -8.06 15.67
C SER A 642 -1.92 -8.95 16.15
N LEU A 643 -2.06 -9.61 17.31
CA LEU A 643 -1.07 -10.55 17.83
C LEU A 643 -0.83 -11.72 16.86
N ILE A 644 -1.90 -12.30 16.28
CA ILE A 644 -1.79 -13.36 15.28
C ILE A 644 -1.10 -12.83 14.02
N GLN A 645 -1.47 -11.63 13.57
CA GLN A 645 -0.86 -11.00 12.40
C GLN A 645 0.64 -10.71 12.58
N ILE A 646 1.06 -10.33 13.79
CA ILE A 646 2.47 -10.11 14.13
C ILE A 646 3.31 -11.32 13.71
N HIS A 647 2.87 -12.53 14.05
CA HIS A 647 3.56 -13.78 13.71
C HIS A 647 3.65 -14.05 12.19
N GLY A 648 2.87 -13.34 11.36
CA GLY A 648 2.99 -13.33 9.90
C GLY A 648 4.12 -12.46 9.35
N HIS A 649 4.77 -11.61 10.14
CA HIS A 649 5.89 -10.77 9.71
C HIS A 649 7.24 -11.52 9.75
N ASN A 650 8.33 -10.90 9.28
CA ASN A 650 9.68 -11.44 9.51
C ASN A 650 10.12 -11.21 10.96
N ARG A 651 11.11 -11.97 11.46
CA ARG A 651 11.53 -11.96 12.89
C ARG A 651 11.91 -10.57 13.41
N ALA A 652 12.60 -9.75 12.62
CA ALA A 652 12.95 -8.39 13.02
C ALA A 652 11.71 -7.51 13.22
N ARG A 653 10.75 -7.57 12.29
CA ARG A 653 9.48 -6.83 12.39
C ARG A 653 8.53 -7.40 13.44
N GLN A 654 8.63 -8.69 13.74
CA GLN A 654 7.91 -9.28 14.86
C GLN A 654 8.35 -8.64 16.17
N ARG A 655 9.66 -8.63 16.45
CA ARG A 655 10.19 -8.00 17.67
C ARG A 655 9.74 -6.54 17.83
N ASP A 656 9.84 -5.78 16.76
CA ASP A 656 9.40 -4.37 16.68
C ASP A 656 7.91 -4.23 17.09
N LYS A 657 7.02 -4.99 16.42
CA LYS A 657 5.58 -4.95 16.69
C LYS A 657 5.17 -5.55 18.05
N LEU A 658 5.91 -6.54 18.56
CA LEU A 658 5.69 -7.10 19.91
C LEU A 658 5.93 -6.04 20.99
N GLY A 659 6.88 -5.11 20.77
CA GLY A 659 7.08 -3.98 21.68
C GLY A 659 5.86 -3.05 21.72
N HIS A 660 5.30 -2.72 20.55
CA HIS A 660 4.15 -1.81 20.44
C HIS A 660 2.85 -2.43 20.95
N ILE A 661 2.59 -3.72 20.68
CA ILE A 661 1.33 -4.36 21.06
C ILE A 661 1.16 -4.48 22.59
N LEU A 662 2.24 -4.39 23.36
CA LEU A 662 2.19 -4.36 24.83
C LEU A 662 1.39 -3.16 25.35
N GLU A 663 1.35 -2.03 24.66
CA GLU A 663 0.51 -0.88 25.05
C GLU A 663 -0.99 -1.21 24.95
N GLU A 664 -1.40 -1.91 23.88
CA GLU A 664 -2.79 -2.37 23.71
C GLU A 664 -3.14 -3.43 24.78
N PHE A 665 -2.25 -4.39 25.05
CA PHE A 665 -2.49 -5.42 26.08
C PHE A 665 -2.40 -4.90 27.52
N ALA A 666 -1.64 -3.83 27.79
CA ALA A 666 -1.64 -3.16 29.08
C ALA A 666 -3.00 -2.47 29.35
N THR A 667 -3.60 -1.87 28.32
CA THR A 667 -4.95 -1.31 28.40
C THR A 667 -5.98 -2.40 28.66
N LEU A 668 -5.88 -3.55 27.96
CA LEU A 668 -6.74 -4.71 28.22
C LEU A 668 -6.58 -5.28 29.63
N GLN A 669 -5.39 -5.21 30.23
CA GLN A 669 -5.14 -5.67 31.59
C GLN A 669 -5.93 -4.85 32.62
N ASP A 670 -5.89 -3.52 32.52
CA ASP A 670 -6.65 -2.61 33.39
C ASP A 670 -8.17 -2.80 33.20
N GLU A 671 -8.63 -2.96 31.96
CA GLU A 671 -10.03 -3.28 31.67
C GLU A 671 -10.46 -4.62 32.28
N ALA A 672 -9.63 -5.67 32.14
CA ALA A 672 -9.92 -7.00 32.66
C ALA A 672 -10.06 -6.99 34.20
N GLU A 673 -9.19 -6.26 34.90
CA GLU A 673 -9.24 -6.10 36.36
C GLU A 673 -10.50 -5.37 36.82
N LYS A 674 -10.92 -4.32 36.10
CA LYS A 674 -12.17 -3.60 36.38
C LYS A 674 -13.40 -4.49 36.16
N VAL A 675 -13.41 -5.27 35.08
CA VAL A 675 -14.51 -6.21 34.80
C VAL A 675 -14.55 -7.32 35.84
N ASP A 676 -13.41 -7.90 36.24
CA ASP A 676 -13.36 -8.90 37.31
C ASP A 676 -13.88 -8.34 38.64
N ALA A 677 -13.51 -7.10 39.01
CA ALA A 677 -14.03 -6.46 40.22
C ALA A 677 -15.55 -6.24 40.17
N ALA A 678 -16.08 -5.81 39.02
CA ALA A 678 -17.52 -5.63 38.83
C ALA A 678 -18.28 -6.96 38.91
N LEU A 679 -17.77 -8.01 38.24
CA LEU A 679 -18.35 -9.36 38.27
C LEU A 679 -18.29 -9.96 39.68
N HIS A 680 -17.21 -9.75 40.41
CA HIS A 680 -17.09 -10.16 41.81
C HIS A 680 -18.16 -9.48 42.69
N GLY A 681 -18.35 -8.17 42.55
CA GLY A 681 -19.37 -7.43 43.28
C GLY A 681 -20.80 -7.91 42.98
N LEU A 682 -21.09 -8.32 41.74
CA LEU A 682 -22.37 -8.94 41.38
C LEU A 682 -22.50 -10.35 41.94
N LEU A 683 -21.43 -11.16 41.88
CA LEU A 683 -21.46 -12.53 42.37
C LEU A 683 -21.68 -12.59 43.89
N MET A 684 -21.01 -11.72 44.66
CA MET A 684 -21.21 -11.64 46.11
C MET A 684 -22.65 -11.32 46.53
N LYS A 685 -23.41 -10.63 45.67
CA LYS A 685 -24.84 -10.35 45.92
C LYS A 685 -25.73 -11.55 45.60
N LEU A 686 -25.39 -12.36 44.60
CA LEU A 686 -26.22 -13.45 44.09
C LEU A 686 -25.88 -14.81 44.69
N GLU A 687 -24.58 -15.10 44.85
CA GLU A 687 -24.02 -16.34 45.41
C GLU A 687 -22.88 -16.00 46.40
N PRO A 688 -23.19 -15.58 47.65
CA PRO A 688 -22.17 -15.15 48.62
C PRO A 688 -21.13 -16.23 48.98
N GLN A 689 -21.47 -17.51 48.73
CA GLN A 689 -20.58 -18.64 49.00
C GLN A 689 -19.57 -18.91 47.86
N ARG A 690 -19.70 -18.21 46.72
CA ARG A 690 -18.87 -18.42 45.54
C ARG A 690 -17.98 -17.21 45.29
N GLN A 691 -16.67 -17.39 45.40
CA GLN A 691 -15.72 -16.32 45.13
C GLN A 691 -15.45 -16.19 43.62
N HIS A 692 -15.60 -14.99 43.07
CA HIS A 692 -15.09 -14.67 41.73
C HIS A 692 -13.60 -14.37 41.87
N LEU A 693 -12.76 -15.24 41.31
CA LEU A 693 -11.32 -15.03 41.23
C LEU A 693 -11.03 -14.06 40.07
N ALA A 694 -9.88 -13.38 40.08
CA ALA A 694 -9.43 -12.48 39.02
C ALA A 694 -9.12 -13.26 37.72
N CYS A 695 -10.15 -13.85 37.10
CA CYS A 695 -10.07 -14.78 35.97
C CYS A 695 -9.62 -14.06 34.69
N LEU A 696 -10.27 -12.94 34.34
CA LEU A 696 -9.96 -12.19 33.13
C LEU A 696 -8.57 -11.53 33.24
N GLY A 697 -8.28 -10.93 34.40
CA GLY A 697 -6.97 -10.34 34.68
C GLY A 697 -5.84 -11.37 34.66
N THR A 698 -6.09 -12.60 35.14
CA THR A 698 -5.11 -13.72 35.05
C THR A 698 -4.87 -14.14 33.59
N TRP A 699 -5.92 -14.15 32.76
CA TRP A 699 -5.83 -14.53 31.36
C TRP A 699 -5.05 -13.51 30.51
N ILE A 700 -5.35 -12.21 30.66
CA ILE A 700 -4.60 -11.16 29.95
C ILE A 700 -3.15 -11.09 30.43
N LEU A 701 -2.91 -11.25 31.75
CA LEU A 701 -1.55 -11.26 32.29
C LEU A 701 -0.70 -12.39 31.72
N TYR A 702 -1.29 -13.58 31.52
CA TYR A 702 -0.61 -14.69 30.84
C TYR A 702 -0.12 -14.27 29.44
N HIS A 703 -0.95 -13.59 28.66
CA HIS A 703 -0.57 -13.11 27.33
C HIS A 703 0.47 -11.99 27.38
N ASN A 704 0.35 -11.03 28.30
CA ASN A 704 1.37 -10.00 28.54
C ASN A 704 2.73 -10.63 28.82
N LEU A 705 2.80 -11.60 29.75
CA LEU A 705 4.04 -12.28 30.11
C LEU A 705 4.63 -13.06 28.92
N ARG A 706 3.80 -13.77 28.14
CA ARG A 706 4.24 -14.46 26.92
C ARG A 706 4.83 -13.49 25.90
N ILE A 707 4.21 -12.33 25.66
CA ILE A 707 4.69 -11.30 24.74
C ILE A 707 6.02 -10.72 25.23
N MET A 708 6.13 -10.38 26.52
CA MET A 708 7.38 -9.86 27.12
C MET A 708 8.52 -10.87 27.01
N ILE A 709 8.26 -12.15 27.30
CA ILE A 709 9.24 -13.23 27.18
C ILE A 709 9.69 -13.37 25.72
N GLN A 710 8.75 -13.42 24.78
CA GLN A 710 9.04 -13.55 23.35
C GLN A 710 9.85 -12.35 22.83
N TYR A 711 9.55 -11.13 23.28
CA TYR A 711 10.31 -9.92 22.97
C TYR A 711 11.78 -10.06 23.40
N LEU A 712 12.03 -10.48 24.64
CA LEU A 712 13.41 -10.67 25.13
C LEU A 712 14.12 -11.80 24.40
N LEU A 713 13.50 -12.97 24.25
CA LEU A 713 14.10 -14.13 23.59
C LEU A 713 14.45 -13.84 22.12
N SER A 714 13.60 -13.08 21.41
CA SER A 714 13.88 -12.67 20.02
C SER A 714 15.17 -11.85 19.88
N GLY A 715 15.62 -11.17 20.95
CA GLY A 715 16.89 -10.45 20.92
C GLY A 715 18.12 -11.36 20.90
N PHE A 716 18.03 -12.59 21.40
CA PHE A 716 19.10 -13.58 21.22
C PHE A 716 19.11 -14.11 19.79
N GLU A 717 17.95 -14.45 19.23
CA GLU A 717 17.84 -14.95 17.84
C GLU A 717 18.31 -13.92 16.81
N LEU A 718 18.07 -12.62 17.07
CA LEU A 718 18.47 -11.51 16.21
C LEU A 718 19.85 -10.94 16.55
N GLU A 719 20.59 -11.56 17.48
CA GLU A 719 21.93 -11.14 17.90
C GLU A 719 22.01 -9.67 18.38
N LEU A 720 20.97 -9.21 19.07
CA LEU A 720 20.84 -7.82 19.55
C LEU A 720 21.51 -7.57 20.90
N TYR A 721 21.92 -8.64 21.59
CA TYR A 721 22.58 -8.56 22.89
C TYR A 721 24.05 -8.91 22.77
N SER A 722 24.90 -8.09 23.36
CA SER A 722 26.31 -8.44 23.56
C SER A 722 26.50 -9.38 24.75
N MET A 723 27.58 -10.16 24.76
CA MET A 723 27.89 -11.12 25.83
C MET A 723 27.79 -10.54 27.25
N HIS A 724 28.24 -9.30 27.46
CA HIS A 724 28.20 -8.65 28.78
C HIS A 724 26.78 -8.23 29.21
N GLU A 725 25.80 -8.30 28.32
CA GLU A 725 24.39 -7.98 28.60
C GLU A 725 23.59 -9.23 29.00
N TYR A 726 24.08 -10.43 28.68
CA TYR A 726 23.35 -11.68 28.86
C TYR A 726 22.85 -11.90 30.29
N TYR A 727 23.64 -11.49 31.29
CA TYR A 727 23.34 -11.81 32.68
C TYR A 727 22.04 -11.13 33.17
N TYR A 728 21.81 -9.85 32.84
CA TYR A 728 20.58 -9.17 33.26
C TYR A 728 19.37 -9.56 32.41
N ILE A 729 19.57 -9.96 31.15
CA ILE A 729 18.50 -10.50 30.31
C ILE A 729 18.03 -11.85 30.86
N TYR A 730 18.95 -12.79 31.12
CA TYR A 730 18.61 -14.10 31.69
C TYR A 730 18.10 -14.01 33.13
N TRP A 731 18.61 -13.06 33.93
CA TRP A 731 18.08 -12.77 35.26
C TRP A 731 16.61 -12.33 35.17
N TYR A 732 16.30 -11.36 34.31
CA TYR A 732 14.95 -10.83 34.16
C TYR A 732 13.99 -11.92 33.65
N LEU A 733 14.45 -12.78 32.75
CA LEU A 733 13.67 -13.95 32.31
C LEU A 733 13.41 -14.92 33.46
N SER A 734 14.45 -15.34 34.20
CA SER A 734 14.35 -16.40 35.22
C SER A 734 13.68 -15.98 36.53
N GLU A 735 14.18 -14.91 37.16
CA GLU A 735 13.79 -14.49 38.50
C GLU A 735 12.51 -13.63 38.48
N PHE A 736 12.20 -13.02 37.33
CA PHE A 736 11.04 -12.13 37.20
C PHE A 736 9.97 -12.71 36.27
N LEU A 737 10.16 -12.73 34.95
CA LEU A 737 9.08 -13.06 34.00
C LEU A 737 8.57 -14.50 34.13
N TYR A 738 9.46 -15.51 34.15
CA TYR A 738 9.04 -16.89 34.32
C TYR A 738 8.48 -17.16 35.73
N ALA A 739 8.98 -16.47 36.76
CA ALA A 739 8.40 -16.58 38.10
C ALA A 739 6.94 -16.07 38.13
N TRP A 740 6.67 -14.92 37.52
CA TRP A 740 5.32 -14.39 37.34
C TRP A 740 4.43 -15.28 36.46
N LEU A 741 5.00 -15.86 35.39
CA LEU A 741 4.27 -16.78 34.52
C LEU A 741 3.85 -18.04 35.26
N MET A 742 4.75 -18.64 36.04
CA MET A 742 4.45 -19.81 36.87
C MET A 742 3.38 -19.51 37.91
N SER A 743 3.44 -18.35 38.58
CA SER A 743 2.38 -17.93 39.52
C SER A 743 1.04 -17.72 38.81
N THR A 744 1.05 -17.20 37.58
CA THR A 744 -0.16 -16.95 36.79
C THR A 744 -0.80 -18.25 36.30
N LEU A 745 0.01 -19.19 35.80
CA LEU A 745 -0.43 -20.53 35.42
C LEU A 745 -0.98 -21.31 36.62
N SER A 746 -0.34 -21.20 37.79
CA SER A 746 -0.83 -21.85 39.02
C SER A 746 -2.18 -21.28 39.48
N ARG A 747 -2.40 -19.97 39.35
CA ARG A 747 -3.70 -19.34 39.61
C ARG A 747 -4.77 -19.84 38.63
N ALA A 748 -4.46 -19.90 37.34
CA ALA A 748 -5.38 -20.41 36.33
C ALA A 748 -5.78 -21.88 36.57
N ASP A 749 -4.81 -22.77 36.86
CA ASP A 749 -5.06 -24.18 37.20
C ASP A 749 -5.94 -24.30 38.46
N SER A 750 -5.70 -23.45 39.46
CA SER A 750 -6.50 -23.41 40.70
C SER A 750 -7.94 -22.94 40.45
N SER A 751 -8.15 -21.91 39.63
CA SER A 751 -9.47 -21.42 39.25
C SER A 751 -10.27 -22.49 38.50
N GLN A 752 -9.63 -23.19 37.56
CA GLN A 752 -10.27 -24.27 36.82
C GLN A 752 -10.65 -25.44 37.73
N MET A 753 -9.77 -25.82 38.66
CA MET A 753 -10.06 -26.87 39.64
C MET A 753 -11.21 -26.51 40.59
N ALA A 754 -11.29 -25.24 41.02
CA ALA A 754 -12.37 -24.78 41.89
C ALA A 754 -13.73 -24.90 41.19
N GLU A 755 -13.81 -24.46 39.93
CA GLU A 755 -15.04 -24.56 39.13
C GLU A 755 -15.43 -26.02 38.84
N GLU A 756 -14.47 -26.89 38.53
CA GLU A 756 -14.73 -28.32 38.33
C GLU A 756 -15.29 -28.98 39.59
N ARG A 757 -14.74 -28.67 40.78
CA ARG A 757 -15.25 -29.19 42.06
C ARG A 757 -16.68 -28.75 42.33
N ILE A 758 -16.99 -27.47 42.13
CA ILE A 758 -18.36 -26.94 42.29
C ILE A 758 -19.31 -27.67 41.34
N LEU A 759 -18.90 -27.89 40.09
CA LEU A 759 -19.70 -28.62 39.10
C LEU A 759 -19.93 -30.08 39.50
N GLU A 760 -18.93 -30.75 40.07
CA GLU A 760 -19.03 -32.14 40.55
C GLU A 760 -19.88 -32.29 41.81
N GLU A 761 -19.78 -31.36 42.76
CA GLU A 761 -20.59 -31.35 43.99
C GLU A 761 -22.07 -31.16 43.66
N GLN A 762 -22.40 -30.27 42.73
CA GLN A 762 -23.78 -30.08 42.25
C GLN A 762 -24.33 -31.30 41.49
N LEU A 763 -23.47 -32.10 40.83
CA LEU A 763 -23.87 -33.34 40.15
C LEU A 763 -24.11 -34.51 41.13
N LYS A 764 -23.41 -34.54 42.27
CA LYS A 764 -23.60 -35.55 43.32
C LYS A 764 -24.93 -35.41 44.05
N VAL A 765 -25.49 -34.19 44.14
CA VAL A 765 -26.82 -33.95 44.75
C VAL A 765 -27.96 -34.60 43.96
N ARG A 766 -27.75 -34.99 42.68
CA ARG A 766 -28.77 -35.63 41.83
C ARG A 766 -28.53 -37.11 41.48
N SER A 767 -27.42 -37.75 41.86
CA SER A 767 -27.17 -39.14 41.47
C SER A 767 -26.38 -39.97 42.49
N SER A 768 -26.98 -41.04 43.00
CA SER A 768 -26.45 -41.96 44.03
C SER A 768 -25.65 -43.15 43.47
N LYS A 769 -24.95 -43.00 42.33
CA LYS A 769 -24.07 -44.05 41.79
C LYS A 769 -22.65 -43.53 41.53
N LYS A 770 -21.70 -43.99 42.36
CA LYS A 770 -20.26 -43.80 42.16
C LYS A 770 -19.78 -44.62 40.95
N SER A 771 -19.58 -43.98 39.80
CA SER A 771 -18.73 -44.54 38.74
C SER A 771 -17.29 -44.05 38.92
N LYS A 772 -16.31 -44.97 38.81
CA LYS A 772 -14.87 -44.63 38.80
C LYS A 772 -14.57 -43.80 37.55
N LYS A 773 -14.43 -42.48 37.67
CA LYS A 773 -14.00 -41.61 36.57
C LYS A 773 -12.49 -41.74 36.31
N LYS A 774 -12.12 -41.88 35.03
CA LYS A 774 -10.74 -41.68 34.53
C LYS A 774 -10.31 -40.25 34.86
N LYS A 775 -9.12 -40.06 35.45
CA LYS A 775 -8.49 -38.73 35.61
C LYS A 775 -8.35 -38.09 34.22
N LYS A 776 -9.05 -36.99 33.98
CA LYS A 776 -8.91 -36.17 32.78
C LYS A 776 -7.51 -35.53 32.80
N ALA A 777 -6.86 -35.43 31.64
CA ALA A 777 -5.55 -34.78 31.53
C ALA A 777 -5.67 -33.30 31.88
N ARG A 778 -4.71 -32.76 32.66
CA ARG A 778 -4.70 -31.36 33.07
C ARG A 778 -4.30 -30.48 31.87
N PRO A 779 -5.13 -29.50 31.45
CA PRO A 779 -4.92 -28.78 30.20
C PRO A 779 -3.67 -27.87 30.22
N LEU A 780 -3.27 -27.31 31.37
CA LEU A 780 -2.10 -26.43 31.49
C LEU A 780 -0.78 -27.15 31.82
N SER A 781 -0.80 -28.48 31.96
CA SER A 781 0.36 -29.23 32.45
C SER A 781 1.58 -29.13 31.53
N LYS A 782 1.39 -29.08 30.21
CA LYS A 782 2.48 -28.95 29.24
C LYS A 782 3.15 -27.58 29.38
N GLU A 783 2.35 -26.51 29.39
CA GLU A 783 2.83 -25.12 29.48
C GLU A 783 3.61 -24.87 30.78
N ILE A 784 3.12 -25.38 31.91
CA ILE A 784 3.79 -25.32 33.22
C ILE A 784 5.15 -26.02 33.17
N THR A 785 5.19 -27.23 32.60
CA THR A 785 6.42 -28.03 32.50
C THR A 785 7.46 -27.32 31.64
N MET A 786 7.05 -26.80 30.48
CA MET A 786 7.95 -26.07 29.57
C MET A 786 8.44 -24.76 30.18
N SER A 787 7.55 -23.96 30.78
CA SER A 787 7.90 -22.71 31.46
C SER A 787 8.89 -22.94 32.60
N GLN A 788 8.72 -24.02 33.37
CA GLN A 788 9.64 -24.36 34.46
C GLN A 788 11.01 -24.81 33.94
N ALA A 789 11.07 -25.55 32.83
CA ALA A 789 12.33 -25.92 32.19
C ALA A 789 13.08 -24.68 31.67
N TYR A 790 12.37 -23.79 30.98
CA TYR A 790 12.90 -22.51 30.50
C TYR A 790 13.41 -21.60 31.63
N GLN A 791 12.66 -21.52 32.74
CA GLN A 791 13.08 -20.78 33.93
C GLN A 791 14.43 -21.29 34.45
N ASN A 792 14.59 -22.62 34.55
CA ASN A 792 15.83 -23.24 35.02
C ASN A 792 16.98 -23.06 34.02
N MET A 793 16.72 -23.13 32.71
CA MET A 793 17.74 -22.81 31.69
C MET A 793 18.22 -21.36 31.80
N CYS A 794 17.30 -20.40 31.96
CA CYS A 794 17.63 -18.99 32.17
C CYS A 794 18.41 -18.79 33.48
N ALA A 795 17.99 -19.41 34.58
CA ALA A 795 18.68 -19.32 35.87
C ALA A 795 20.10 -19.90 35.78
N GLY A 796 20.27 -21.04 35.10
CA GLY A 796 21.57 -21.64 34.83
C GLY A 796 22.49 -20.70 34.05
N MET A 797 21.98 -20.08 32.98
CA MET A 797 22.75 -19.11 32.18
C MET A 797 23.08 -17.83 32.95
N TYR A 798 22.13 -17.30 33.72
CA TYR A 798 22.36 -16.15 34.60
C TYR A 798 23.52 -16.40 35.57
N LYS A 799 23.49 -17.51 36.30
CA LYS A 799 24.57 -17.89 37.24
C LYS A 799 25.90 -18.15 36.52
N THR A 800 25.85 -18.75 35.34
CA THR A 800 27.03 -18.95 34.47
C THR A 800 27.69 -17.63 34.11
N MET A 801 26.90 -16.64 33.68
CA MET A 801 27.42 -15.34 33.27
C MET A 801 28.04 -14.55 34.42
N ILE A 802 27.41 -14.58 35.61
CA ILE A 802 27.99 -13.96 36.80
C ILE A 802 29.31 -14.64 37.17
N ALA A 803 29.36 -15.97 37.20
CA ALA A 803 30.57 -16.71 37.57
C ALA A 803 31.73 -16.41 36.59
N LEU A 804 31.44 -16.35 35.28
CA LEU A 804 32.41 -15.93 34.26
C LEU A 804 32.87 -14.48 34.45
N ASP A 805 31.98 -13.56 34.82
CA ASP A 805 32.36 -12.17 35.08
C ASP A 805 33.29 -12.06 36.30
N MET A 806 33.01 -12.81 37.38
CA MET A 806 33.87 -12.89 38.57
C MET A 806 35.27 -13.42 38.24
N ASP A 807 35.35 -14.40 37.33
CA ASP A 807 36.62 -14.94 36.83
C ASP A 807 37.26 -14.08 35.72
N ARG A 808 36.70 -12.89 35.43
CA ARG A 808 37.16 -11.93 34.40
C ARG A 808 37.18 -12.50 32.97
N LYS A 809 36.26 -13.42 32.69
CA LYS A 809 36.07 -14.09 31.39
C LYS A 809 34.96 -13.47 30.54
N VAL A 810 34.49 -12.27 30.89
CA VAL A 810 33.50 -11.50 30.13
C VAL A 810 34.15 -10.23 29.57
N ARG A 811 34.12 -10.07 28.24
CA ARG A 811 34.63 -8.86 27.59
C ARG A 811 33.64 -7.71 27.78
N LYS A 812 34.10 -6.64 28.43
CA LYS A 812 33.36 -5.38 28.58
C LYS A 812 34.01 -4.30 27.70
N PRO A 813 33.24 -3.58 26.86
CA PRO A 813 33.73 -2.38 26.18
C PRO A 813 34.24 -1.32 27.16
N GLN A 814 35.14 -0.45 26.70
CA GLN A 814 35.49 0.77 27.43
C GLN A 814 34.39 1.79 27.20
N PHE A 815 33.62 2.10 28.24
CA PHE A 815 32.46 2.97 28.15
C PHE A 815 32.84 4.38 28.61
N GLU A 816 32.90 5.33 27.68
CA GLU A 816 33.13 6.75 27.99
C GLU A 816 31.83 7.57 28.00
N LEU A 817 30.85 7.20 27.15
CA LEU A 817 29.57 7.89 26.99
C LEU A 817 28.35 7.00 27.29
N ASP A 818 28.57 5.80 27.83
CA ASP A 818 27.54 4.78 28.04
C ASP A 818 27.67 4.20 29.46
N SER A 819 26.57 3.66 30.00
CA SER A 819 26.56 2.96 31.28
C SER A 819 25.65 1.73 31.22
N GLU A 820 25.88 0.78 32.11
CA GLU A 820 25.02 -0.40 32.23
C GLU A 820 23.56 -0.03 32.50
N GLN A 821 23.32 1.05 33.25
CA GLN A 821 21.98 1.55 33.54
C GLN A 821 21.24 1.94 32.26
N VAL A 822 21.86 2.76 31.39
CA VAL A 822 21.23 3.22 30.14
C VAL A 822 20.90 2.05 29.23
N ARG A 823 21.81 1.08 29.10
CA ARG A 823 21.55 -0.13 28.32
C ARG A 823 20.40 -0.95 28.89
N TYR A 824 20.40 -1.18 30.21
CA TYR A 824 19.34 -1.89 30.91
C TYR A 824 17.99 -1.23 30.62
N GLU A 825 17.87 0.08 30.88
CA GLU A 825 16.65 0.84 30.65
C GLU A 825 16.18 0.76 29.20
N HIS A 826 17.10 0.84 28.22
CA HIS A 826 16.74 0.71 26.81
C HIS A 826 16.30 -0.71 26.42
N ARG A 827 16.87 -1.78 27.02
CA ARG A 827 16.45 -3.16 26.73
C ARG A 827 15.05 -3.46 27.24
N PHE A 828 14.65 -2.84 28.35
CA PHE A 828 13.36 -3.06 29.01
C PHE A 828 12.33 -1.94 28.77
N ALA A 829 12.68 -0.86 28.06
CA ALA A 829 11.80 0.28 27.78
C ALA A 829 10.42 -0.09 27.21
N PRO A 830 10.26 -1.10 26.32
CA PRO A 830 8.94 -1.51 25.84
C PRO A 830 7.99 -2.04 26.92
N PHE A 831 8.50 -2.33 28.12
CA PHE A 831 7.71 -2.84 29.24
C PHE A 831 7.15 -1.72 30.12
N ASN A 832 7.52 -0.47 29.88
CA ASN A 832 7.11 0.67 30.70
C ASN A 832 5.60 0.94 30.67
N SER A 833 4.90 0.52 29.61
CA SER A 833 3.43 0.62 29.53
C SER A 833 2.71 -0.45 30.36
N VAL A 834 3.40 -1.53 30.75
CA VAL A 834 2.84 -2.65 31.51
C VAL A 834 2.95 -2.38 33.00
N VAL A 835 1.81 -2.28 33.68
CA VAL A 835 1.75 -2.05 35.14
C VAL A 835 1.88 -3.36 35.94
N THR A 836 1.32 -4.45 35.40
CA THR A 836 1.35 -5.78 36.04
C THR A 836 2.01 -6.78 35.08
N PRO A 837 3.19 -7.35 35.42
CA PRO A 837 3.93 -7.15 36.66
C PRO A 837 4.64 -5.78 36.71
N PRO A 838 4.91 -5.22 37.91
CA PRO A 838 5.55 -3.91 38.04
C PRO A 838 6.95 -3.87 37.41
N PRO A 839 7.31 -2.82 36.65
CA PRO A 839 8.61 -2.74 36.01
C PRO A 839 9.73 -2.75 37.06
N VAL A 840 10.78 -3.54 36.79
CA VAL A 840 11.98 -3.56 37.65
C VAL A 840 12.94 -2.49 37.16
N HIS A 841 13.16 -1.46 37.96
CA HIS A 841 14.14 -0.43 37.65
C HIS A 841 15.57 -0.93 37.91
N TYR A 842 16.55 -0.32 37.26
CA TYR A 842 17.96 -0.75 37.34
C TYR A 842 18.49 -0.84 38.78
N ILE A 843 18.14 0.12 39.65
CA ILE A 843 18.54 0.11 41.07
C ILE A 843 18.00 -1.14 41.79
N GLN A 844 16.72 -1.45 41.59
CA GLN A 844 16.08 -2.63 42.18
C GLN A 844 16.71 -3.92 41.64
N PHE A 845 17.05 -3.97 40.35
CA PHE A 845 17.80 -5.08 39.77
C PHE A 845 19.15 -5.28 40.47
N LYS A 846 19.93 -4.22 40.68
CA LYS A 846 21.23 -4.32 41.38
C LYS A 846 21.07 -4.77 42.82
N GLU A 847 20.04 -4.31 43.52
CA GLU A 847 19.73 -4.78 44.87
C GLU A 847 19.36 -6.27 44.87
N MET A 848 18.47 -6.72 43.99
CA MET A 848 18.01 -8.11 43.94
C MET A 848 19.11 -9.08 43.47
N SER A 849 20.08 -8.61 42.70
CA SER A 849 21.21 -9.42 42.20
C SER A 849 22.49 -9.30 43.05
N ASP A 850 22.48 -8.54 44.15
CA ASP A 850 23.67 -8.32 44.98
C ASP A 850 24.08 -9.58 45.76
N LEU A 851 25.23 -10.15 45.36
CA LEU A 851 25.82 -11.33 46.00
C LEU A 851 26.38 -11.04 47.40
N LYS A 852 26.62 -9.77 47.78
CA LYS A 852 27.15 -9.41 49.10
C LYS A 852 26.14 -9.63 50.23
N LYS A 853 24.86 -9.84 49.89
CA LYS A 853 23.79 -10.15 50.85
C LYS A 853 23.95 -11.53 51.52
N TYR A 854 24.77 -12.42 50.96
CA TYR A 854 25.04 -13.74 51.52
C TYR A 854 26.29 -13.73 52.39
N ASN A 855 26.28 -14.46 53.51
CA ASN A 855 27.43 -14.56 54.42
C ASN A 855 27.88 -16.03 54.61
N PRO A 856 29.06 -16.44 54.13
CA PRO A 856 30.00 -15.66 53.31
C PRO A 856 29.46 -15.43 51.87
N PRO A 857 29.95 -14.40 51.15
CA PRO A 857 29.58 -14.20 49.76
C PRO A 857 29.98 -15.39 48.88
N PRO A 858 29.13 -15.82 47.93
CA PRO A 858 29.40 -16.97 47.09
C PRO A 858 30.62 -16.71 46.19
N ARG A 859 31.47 -17.73 46.02
CA ARG A 859 32.62 -17.71 45.09
C ARG A 859 32.15 -18.10 43.69
N SER A 860 32.99 -17.83 42.67
CA SER A 860 32.69 -18.23 41.28
C SER A 860 32.43 -19.74 41.14
N ALA A 861 33.18 -20.58 41.88
CA ALA A 861 32.95 -22.03 41.92
C ALA A 861 31.56 -22.43 42.46
N ASP A 862 31.05 -21.73 43.47
CA ASP A 862 29.72 -21.98 44.04
C ASP A 862 28.62 -21.65 43.02
N LEU A 863 28.81 -20.59 42.26
CA LEU A 863 27.89 -20.16 41.20
C LEU A 863 27.92 -21.10 39.98
N TYR A 864 29.09 -21.61 39.59
CA TYR A 864 29.17 -22.66 38.56
C TYR A 864 28.45 -23.93 39.01
N MET A 865 28.61 -24.34 40.27
CA MET A 865 27.89 -25.49 40.81
C MET A 865 26.37 -25.24 40.86
N ALA A 866 25.93 -24.03 41.24
CA ALA A 866 24.53 -23.63 41.21
C ALA A 866 23.97 -23.64 39.77
N ALA A 867 24.71 -23.13 38.78
CA ALA A 867 24.34 -23.19 37.38
C ALA A 867 24.15 -24.64 36.89
N SER A 868 25.07 -25.53 37.26
CA SER A 868 24.98 -26.96 36.94
C SER A 868 23.71 -27.60 37.53
N LYS A 869 23.35 -27.26 38.78
CA LYS A 869 22.11 -27.74 39.42
C LYS A 869 20.86 -27.28 38.66
N HIS A 870 20.80 -26.03 38.21
CA HIS A 870 19.67 -25.53 37.42
C HIS A 870 19.56 -26.25 36.06
N PHE A 871 20.66 -26.44 35.33
CA PHE A 871 20.64 -27.22 34.08
C PHE A 871 20.24 -28.69 34.33
N GLN A 872 20.67 -29.28 35.46
CA GLN A 872 20.26 -30.62 35.86
C GLN A 872 18.76 -30.68 36.18
N GLN A 873 18.21 -29.66 36.84
CA GLN A 873 16.77 -29.58 37.11
C GLN A 873 15.96 -29.47 35.81
N ALA A 874 16.39 -28.61 34.86
CA ALA A 874 15.76 -28.51 33.55
C ALA A 874 15.78 -29.87 32.82
N LYS A 875 16.93 -30.57 32.84
CA LYS A 875 17.06 -31.93 32.28
C LYS A 875 16.06 -32.91 32.91
N LEU A 876 15.98 -32.96 34.25
CA LEU A 876 15.10 -33.88 34.96
C LEU A 876 13.61 -33.61 34.64
N ILE A 877 13.21 -32.35 34.55
CA ILE A 877 11.85 -31.97 34.17
C ILE A 877 11.53 -32.46 32.76
N LEU A 878 12.44 -32.24 31.81
CA LEU A 878 12.23 -32.55 30.40
C LEU A 878 12.31 -34.06 30.08
N GLU A 879 13.14 -34.84 30.79
CA GLU A 879 13.22 -36.30 30.61
C GLU A 879 11.96 -37.03 31.10
N ASN A 880 11.16 -36.39 31.96
CA ASN A 880 9.88 -36.93 32.42
C ASN A 880 8.70 -36.66 31.47
N VAL A 881 8.91 -35.95 30.36
CA VAL A 881 7.87 -35.69 29.36
C VAL A 881 7.62 -36.95 28.54
N THR A 882 6.40 -37.51 28.60
CA THR A 882 6.04 -38.79 27.97
C THR A 882 6.13 -38.80 26.43
N SER A 883 6.03 -37.64 25.79
CA SER A 883 6.12 -37.47 24.34
C SER A 883 6.93 -36.20 24.03
N PRO A 884 8.28 -36.28 24.03
CA PRO A 884 9.13 -35.11 23.85
C PRO A 884 9.06 -34.61 22.41
N ASP A 885 8.69 -33.34 22.23
CA ASP A 885 8.70 -32.67 20.93
C ASP A 885 10.12 -32.21 20.53
N ALA A 886 10.26 -31.61 19.35
CA ALA A 886 11.55 -31.16 18.83
C ALA A 886 12.21 -30.12 19.75
N GLU A 887 11.40 -29.31 20.44
CA GLU A 887 11.88 -28.27 21.33
C GLU A 887 12.48 -28.85 22.62
N VAL A 888 11.79 -29.81 23.24
CA VAL A 888 12.32 -30.57 24.40
C VAL A 888 13.70 -31.15 24.08
N ASN A 889 13.86 -31.74 22.89
CA ASN A 889 15.12 -32.33 22.46
C ASN A 889 16.23 -31.29 22.24
N ARG A 890 15.92 -30.11 21.70
CA ARG A 890 16.90 -29.01 21.54
C ARG A 890 17.39 -28.50 22.89
N ILE A 891 16.50 -28.31 23.85
CA ILE A 891 16.89 -27.86 25.20
C ILE A 891 17.77 -28.91 25.89
N LEU A 892 17.40 -30.20 25.80
CA LEU A 892 18.22 -31.29 26.35
C LEU A 892 19.62 -31.36 25.72
N LYS A 893 19.74 -31.08 24.42
CA LYS A 893 21.02 -31.03 23.70
C LYS A 893 21.94 -29.91 24.22
N VAL A 894 21.39 -28.82 24.75
CA VAL A 894 22.15 -27.73 25.37
C VAL A 894 22.42 -27.97 26.86
N ALA A 895 21.42 -28.42 27.61
CA ALA A 895 21.52 -28.63 29.05
C ALA A 895 22.59 -29.68 29.41
N LYS A 896 22.66 -30.80 28.68
CA LYS A 896 23.59 -31.90 28.99
C LYS A 896 25.07 -31.49 28.93
N PRO A 897 25.58 -30.87 27.84
CA PRO A 897 26.93 -30.32 27.81
C PRO A 897 27.17 -29.26 28.89
N ASN A 898 26.24 -28.32 29.08
CA ASN A 898 26.42 -27.24 30.03
C ASN A 898 26.52 -27.74 31.48
N ILE A 899 25.82 -28.82 31.87
CA ILE A 899 25.99 -29.47 33.18
C ILE A 899 27.46 -29.88 33.41
N VAL A 900 28.07 -30.51 32.41
CA VAL A 900 29.45 -31.02 32.47
C VAL A 900 30.44 -29.85 32.54
N VAL A 901 30.29 -28.88 31.63
CA VAL A 901 31.17 -27.70 31.55
C VAL A 901 31.13 -26.90 32.85
N MET A 902 29.95 -26.68 33.43
CA MET A 902 29.82 -25.98 34.71
C MET A 902 30.47 -26.74 35.86
N LYS A 903 30.38 -28.08 35.91
CA LYS A 903 31.08 -28.89 36.93
C LYS A 903 32.61 -28.82 36.78
N LEU A 904 33.13 -28.83 35.55
CA LEU A 904 34.55 -28.68 35.29
C LEU A 904 35.09 -27.32 35.75
N LEU A 905 34.36 -26.23 35.43
CA LEU A 905 34.71 -24.87 35.89
C LEU A 905 34.65 -24.75 37.41
N ALA A 906 33.63 -25.33 38.06
CA ALA A 906 33.55 -25.38 39.51
C ALA A 906 34.75 -26.13 40.14
N GLY A 907 35.26 -27.17 39.47
CA GLY A 907 36.46 -27.91 39.85
C GLY A 907 37.79 -27.19 39.54
N GLY A 908 37.77 -25.98 38.98
CA GLY A 908 38.97 -25.18 38.68
C GLY A 908 39.60 -25.44 37.31
N HIS A 909 38.94 -26.20 36.42
CA HIS A 909 39.47 -26.46 35.08
C HIS A 909 39.61 -25.15 34.28
N LYS A 910 40.80 -24.93 33.69
CA LYS A 910 41.14 -23.70 32.92
C LYS A 910 40.88 -22.39 33.68
N LYS A 911 41.03 -22.39 35.01
CA LYS A 911 40.83 -21.19 35.84
C LYS A 911 41.86 -20.08 35.53
N GLU A 912 43.11 -20.47 35.26
CA GLU A 912 44.21 -19.53 34.97
C GLU A 912 44.26 -19.08 33.50
N THR A 913 43.49 -19.74 32.63
CA THR A 913 43.46 -19.46 31.19
C THR A 913 42.75 -18.13 30.91
N LYS A 914 43.39 -17.26 30.10
CA LYS A 914 42.83 -15.97 29.64
C LYS A 914 41.90 -16.11 28.42
N ALA A 915 41.76 -17.31 27.85
CA ALA A 915 40.85 -17.55 26.74
C ALA A 915 39.40 -17.31 27.17
N LEU A 916 38.66 -16.60 26.32
CA LEU A 916 37.25 -16.31 26.54
C LEU A 916 36.40 -17.55 26.16
N PRO A 917 35.29 -17.80 26.84
CA PRO A 917 34.35 -18.84 26.45
C PRO A 917 33.67 -18.49 25.13
N GLU A 918 33.40 -19.51 24.32
CA GLU A 918 32.57 -19.41 23.12
C GLU A 918 31.14 -19.85 23.45
N PHE A 919 30.15 -19.09 22.97
CA PHE A 919 28.72 -19.39 23.14
C PHE A 919 28.14 -19.84 21.81
N ASP A 920 27.89 -21.15 21.68
CA ASP A 920 27.39 -21.76 20.46
C ASP A 920 25.87 -21.90 20.49
N PHE A 921 25.17 -21.03 19.74
CA PHE A 921 23.71 -21.02 19.60
C PHE A 921 23.19 -21.96 18.49
N SER A 922 24.04 -22.74 17.83
CA SER A 922 23.62 -23.63 16.72
C SER A 922 22.62 -24.71 17.14
N ALA A 923 22.67 -25.14 18.41
CA ALA A 923 21.75 -26.15 18.94
C ALA A 923 20.40 -25.57 19.38
N HIS A 924 20.37 -24.31 19.83
CA HIS A 924 19.17 -23.63 20.31
C HIS A 924 19.32 -22.11 20.22
N LYS A 925 18.28 -21.44 19.71
CA LYS A 925 18.30 -20.00 19.38
C LYS A 925 18.46 -19.09 20.59
N TYR A 926 17.98 -19.52 21.75
CA TYR A 926 17.98 -18.71 22.97
C TYR A 926 19.00 -19.17 24.01
N PHE A 927 19.59 -20.37 23.86
CA PHE A 927 20.45 -20.97 24.89
C PHE A 927 21.71 -21.54 24.23
N PRO A 928 22.89 -21.03 24.56
CA PRO A 928 24.12 -21.50 23.94
C PRO A 928 24.69 -22.71 24.66
N ILE A 929 25.39 -23.57 23.91
CA ILE A 929 26.37 -24.49 24.49
C ILE A 929 27.62 -23.68 24.84
N VAL A 930 28.02 -23.71 26.10
CA VAL A 930 29.22 -23.02 26.58
C VAL A 930 30.44 -23.87 26.29
N LYS A 931 31.35 -23.39 25.43
CA LYS A 931 32.62 -24.05 25.13
C LYS A 931 33.77 -23.30 25.78
N ILE A 932 34.71 -24.05 26.36
CA ILE A 932 35.92 -23.49 26.97
C ILE A 932 37.12 -23.82 26.09
N ILE A 933 37.65 -22.80 25.40
CA ILE A 933 38.80 -22.89 24.48
C ILE A 933 40.09 -23.17 25.24
#